data_AF-A0A5C5ZHI2-F1
#
_entry.id   AF-A0A5C5ZHI2-F1
#
_cell.length_a   1.000
_cell.length_b   1.000
_cell.length_c   1.000
_cell.angle_alpha   90.00
_cell.angle_beta   90.00
_cell.angle_gamma   90.00
#
_symmetry.space_group_name_H-M   'P 1'
#
loop_
_entity.id
_entity.type
_entity.pdbx_description
1 polymer ?
#
loop_
_entity_poly.entity_id
_entity_poly.type
_entity_poly.pdbx_seq_one_letter_code
_entity_poly.pdbx_strand_id
1 'polypeptide(L)'
;MMRIFYRSVLAASFLALTSTHALAVDTFVWQSGQTGAQSWTTPSNWSPSGVPNSGEDVANISVGASTTIDLGAMDQTVVELMLNTTNPAANVEVSSSGGILVLQNDDDNNIDGSENNPYLGYNLGRVRIHSTGGATNPHTISAMIRDSNTSLTNYEGVAFHGDTSIVLSGGYEAVSEIEGAQAAISSFLTDGAEVTISGPISLTDPVNGMDRDLRVNTYGDNDPGVPPKGTIRLTGDISGSGGLLVGWDQHIDSDVINPSPAPTLPSSDVYISGNNTFTGGFTLARANVYLGSDTALGTGTVRGSGQKQQEGFNFLSTDDARVISNNLVITENVAFRGDHSLEWSGLVTQTNVRSINNEIAEGKQLTFSGPHYAFTENDGEFQRGMHYEGSGRTVLTAGFHDRYDTADVESDGDPIGPVPPGESGPGNLIKSGSGTMVVGGASTYTGDTHIRGGNLHFVDNAALGLDPAPGGTNSVVSWGGAIGVDSGVIGNADFLNLFSTDVNSSDPYLADDGGLMLGVGEYNQNISFAPGGNLDKAGLMSLAAHEDGNVFTGAITPRDNLYRLGGGVGTLTLPNANQLTGANSLLAINGGEVALTNTNDYSGGTEIQHTTVTVEDLANGGAASGIGSSSSDEANLFIQSGTLKYAGSGDSTDRLFTIGTRGATIESSGSGAVEFTSSAALGVDIAEERTADVNSGAFPTSFNDEVVNLTNVDDLVPGMLFFTDGTDVFGQPLIPAEGVTIRSVSRRSGPIDNDHDDPAYKNQIRLNHVLSPVAFADGATVRFGPAPERKLTLAGDNSGDNTLTPLVDDASDGGLVGIRKTGSGRWVLEGDNTYTGSTEVQGGVLVVNGDQTGGGMTTVADGGRIAGDGSLGGGLTLEEGGGFLVELLGATADVLDVAGDLDLSAIGDSLDVSLLGAVSGSSWVIASYDGVLSGVFDAVTPGYTVDYGTGSNSVITLTSTGAPVLLGDYNGNGIVDAADFTVWRDNLGGDNNALMGKGDETGLSAGVVDMADYDLWVSQFGQMLPSLATSVPEPSALLLIGFSIAAASWASRRRD
;
A
#
# COMPACT_ATOMS: atom_id res chain seq x y z
N MET A 1 48.08 47.81 27.95
CA MET A 1 49.45 47.55 27.43
C MET A 1 49.34 46.19 26.74
N MET A 2 49.49 45.95 25.44
CA MET A 2 50.10 46.65 24.29
C MET A 2 49.66 45.81 23.05
N ARG A 3 48.60 46.17 22.31
CA ARG A 3 48.58 46.80 20.95
C ARG A 3 49.93 47.02 20.25
N ILE A 4 49.90 46.88 18.91
CA ILE A 4 50.93 47.14 17.85
C ILE A 4 51.60 45.83 17.39
N PHE A 5 51.30 45.24 16.21
CA PHE A 5 51.52 45.78 14.87
C PHE A 5 50.41 45.42 13.87
N TYR A 6 49.74 46.45 13.34
CA TYR A 6 49.07 46.47 12.04
C TYR A 6 49.34 47.86 11.42
N ARG A 7 49.56 47.87 10.10
CA ARG A 7 49.58 49.03 9.15
C ARG A 7 50.84 49.92 9.13
N SER A 8 51.49 49.98 7.96
CA SER A 8 51.55 51.19 7.08
C SER A 8 52.86 51.27 6.28
N VAL A 9 52.85 50.86 5.01
CA VAL A 9 53.41 51.68 3.92
C VAL A 9 52.36 51.69 2.81
N LEU A 10 51.75 52.86 2.62
CA LEU A 10 50.68 53.17 1.70
C LEU A 10 51.25 54.11 0.62
N ALA A 11 50.76 53.93 -0.62
CA ALA A 11 50.51 54.95 -1.63
C ALA A 11 51.69 55.70 -2.30
N ALA A 12 52.09 55.17 -3.46
CA ALA A 12 52.21 55.86 -4.76
C ALA A 12 52.48 54.76 -5.80
N SER A 13 51.58 54.36 -6.70
CA SER A 13 50.86 55.20 -7.66
C SER A 13 49.54 54.55 -8.05
N PHE A 14 48.43 55.19 -7.69
CA PHE A 14 47.12 54.95 -8.31
C PHE A 14 47.00 55.96 -9.45
N LEU A 15 47.12 55.52 -10.70
CA LEU A 15 46.51 56.17 -11.86
C LEU A 15 46.57 55.24 -13.09
N ALA A 16 45.38 54.91 -13.60
CA ALA A 16 45.07 54.27 -14.89
C ALA A 16 45.22 52.73 -15.00
N LEU A 17 44.23 51.99 -14.52
CA LEU A 17 43.17 51.40 -15.37
C LEU A 17 42.09 50.81 -14.44
N THR A 18 40.96 51.50 -14.31
CA THR A 18 39.71 50.88 -13.87
C THR A 18 39.15 50.13 -15.08
N SER A 19 39.48 48.85 -15.22
CA SER A 19 38.59 47.92 -15.90
C SER A 19 37.82 47.21 -14.79
N THR A 20 36.59 47.66 -14.55
CA THR A 20 35.52 46.78 -14.12
C THR A 20 35.40 45.69 -15.18
N HIS A 21 36.21 44.63 -15.09
CA HIS A 21 35.92 43.39 -15.78
C HIS A 21 34.83 42.73 -14.95
N ALA A 22 33.58 42.82 -15.43
CA ALA A 22 32.70 41.69 -15.27
C ALA A 22 33.47 40.52 -15.90
N LEU A 23 33.98 39.61 -15.07
CA LEU A 23 34.63 38.39 -15.55
C LEU A 23 33.56 37.64 -16.33
N ALA A 24 33.77 37.52 -17.63
CA ALA A 24 32.84 36.86 -18.51
C ALA A 24 33.27 35.40 -18.57
N VAL A 25 32.40 34.49 -18.13
CA VAL A 25 32.55 33.04 -18.33
C VAL A 25 32.93 32.77 -19.79
N ASP A 26 34.13 32.23 -20.02
CA ASP A 26 34.62 31.94 -21.36
C ASP A 26 34.11 30.56 -21.80
N THR A 27 33.18 30.54 -22.76
CA THR A 27 32.64 29.30 -23.33
C THR A 27 33.45 28.84 -24.53
N PHE A 28 34.07 27.67 -24.42
CA PHE A 28 34.82 27.01 -25.48
C PHE A 28 33.96 25.90 -26.11
N VAL A 29 33.63 26.06 -27.40
CA VAL A 29 32.81 25.09 -28.14
C VAL A 29 33.70 24.19 -29.00
N TRP A 30 33.54 22.88 -28.86
CA TRP A 30 34.23 21.88 -29.66
C TRP A 30 33.83 21.95 -31.13
N GLN A 31 34.79 21.88 -32.04
CA GLN A 31 34.50 21.94 -33.47
C GLN A 31 33.91 20.63 -33.99
N SER A 32 32.64 20.69 -34.42
CA SER A 32 31.79 19.53 -34.77
C SER A 32 32.27 18.64 -35.93
N GLY A 33 33.28 19.07 -36.69
CA GLY A 33 33.88 18.27 -37.78
C GLY A 33 34.93 17.25 -37.34
N GLN A 34 35.35 17.26 -36.06
CA GLN A 34 36.36 16.35 -35.52
C GLN A 34 35.72 15.01 -35.12
N THR A 35 36.34 13.89 -35.47
CA THR A 35 35.85 12.52 -35.16
C THR A 35 36.99 11.61 -34.71
N GLY A 36 36.68 10.52 -33.99
CA GLY A 36 37.67 9.58 -33.47
C GLY A 36 38.38 10.08 -32.20
N ALA A 37 39.56 9.53 -31.91
CA ALA A 37 40.37 9.92 -30.75
C ALA A 37 41.04 11.30 -30.99
N GLN A 38 40.74 12.27 -30.14
CA GLN A 38 41.15 13.67 -30.23
C GLN A 38 41.83 14.11 -28.94
N SER A 39 42.59 15.21 -28.97
CA SER A 39 43.31 15.74 -27.81
C SER A 39 42.64 17.03 -27.31
N TRP A 40 42.31 17.10 -26.03
CA TRP A 40 41.75 18.27 -25.34
C TRP A 40 42.66 19.49 -25.47
N THR A 41 43.97 19.25 -25.32
CA THR A 41 45.03 20.27 -25.30
C THR A 41 45.38 20.88 -26.67
N THR A 42 44.69 20.49 -27.75
CA THR A 42 44.92 21.07 -29.09
C THR A 42 44.07 22.33 -29.26
N PRO A 43 44.66 23.54 -29.29
CA PRO A 43 43.87 24.78 -29.23
C PRO A 43 42.94 25.01 -30.42
N SER A 44 43.27 24.43 -31.59
CA SER A 44 42.44 24.55 -32.79
C SER A 44 41.17 23.70 -32.76
N ASN A 45 41.03 22.80 -31.78
CA ASN A 45 39.83 21.97 -31.63
C ASN A 45 38.67 22.74 -30.95
N TRP A 46 38.97 23.87 -30.33
CA TRP A 46 38.01 24.72 -29.63
C TRP A 46 37.74 26.03 -30.39
N SER A 47 36.56 26.60 -30.15
CA SER A 47 36.15 27.92 -30.62
C SER A 47 35.62 28.75 -29.44
N PRO A 48 36.21 29.92 -29.12
CA PRO A 48 37.40 30.51 -29.76
C PRO A 48 38.65 29.62 -29.61
N SER A 49 39.65 29.84 -30.48
CA SER A 49 40.90 29.03 -30.44
C SER A 49 41.60 29.23 -29.10
N GLY A 50 41.72 28.16 -28.32
CA GLY A 50 42.21 28.14 -26.94
C GLY A 50 42.01 26.75 -26.35
N VAL A 51 42.41 26.54 -25.10
CA VAL A 51 42.15 25.29 -24.37
C VAL A 51 41.40 25.68 -23.10
N PRO A 52 40.19 25.17 -22.85
CA PRO A 52 39.49 25.41 -21.59
C PRO A 52 40.30 24.76 -20.45
N ASN A 53 40.78 25.58 -19.51
CA ASN A 53 41.63 25.18 -18.40
C ASN A 53 41.64 26.23 -17.26
N SER A 54 40.47 26.68 -16.79
CA SER A 54 40.29 27.61 -15.67
C SER A 54 38.99 27.33 -14.92
N GLY A 55 38.88 27.74 -13.65
CA GLY A 55 37.65 27.66 -12.84
C GLY A 55 36.52 28.61 -13.29
N GLU A 56 36.72 29.33 -14.40
CA GLU A 56 35.72 30.17 -15.07
C GLU A 56 35.37 29.65 -16.49
N ASP A 57 36.05 28.59 -16.97
CA ASP A 57 35.93 28.11 -18.35
C ASP A 57 34.82 27.06 -18.50
N VAL A 58 33.98 27.19 -19.53
CA VAL A 58 32.97 26.19 -19.92
C VAL A 58 33.46 25.41 -21.13
N ALA A 59 33.58 24.09 -21.00
CA ALA A 59 33.91 23.18 -22.08
C ALA A 59 32.64 22.56 -22.68
N ASN A 60 32.24 23.02 -23.87
CA ASN A 60 31.07 22.51 -24.58
C ASN A 60 31.47 21.57 -25.72
N ILE A 61 31.34 20.27 -25.51
CA ILE A 61 31.57 19.23 -26.51
C ILE A 61 30.23 18.86 -27.16
N SER A 62 29.99 19.38 -28.36
CA SER A 62 28.79 19.06 -29.14
C SER A 62 29.18 18.37 -30.46
N VAL A 63 28.90 17.07 -30.58
CA VAL A 63 29.35 16.23 -31.71
C VAL A 63 28.21 15.54 -32.46
N GLY A 64 28.42 15.27 -33.75
CA GLY A 64 27.46 14.51 -34.58
C GLY A 64 27.73 13.01 -34.68
N ALA A 65 28.87 12.54 -34.17
CA ALA A 65 29.29 11.15 -34.16
C ALA A 65 30.10 10.85 -32.89
N SER A 66 30.20 9.56 -32.51
CA SER A 66 30.96 9.18 -31.32
C SER A 66 32.39 9.68 -31.37
N THR A 67 32.85 10.27 -30.26
CA THR A 67 34.13 10.98 -30.19
C THR A 67 34.78 10.72 -28.83
N THR A 68 36.07 10.36 -28.84
CA THR A 68 36.87 10.19 -27.62
C THR A 68 37.86 11.35 -27.53
N ILE A 69 37.94 12.04 -26.39
CA ILE A 69 38.79 13.20 -26.17
C ILE A 69 39.74 12.87 -25.00
N ASP A 70 41.05 12.91 -25.24
CA ASP A 70 42.09 12.71 -24.23
C ASP A 70 42.48 14.06 -23.59
N LEU A 71 42.33 14.18 -22.27
CA LEU A 71 42.77 15.34 -21.47
C LEU A 71 44.27 15.59 -21.57
N GLY A 72 45.07 14.56 -21.84
CA GLY A 72 46.53 14.62 -21.82
C GLY A 72 47.11 14.31 -20.43
N ALA A 73 48.40 14.65 -20.25
CA ALA A 73 49.16 14.31 -19.05
C ALA A 73 49.10 15.35 -17.91
N MET A 74 48.39 16.47 -18.10
CA MET A 74 48.26 17.55 -17.13
C MET A 74 46.80 17.75 -16.78
N ASP A 75 46.52 18.13 -15.53
CA ASP A 75 45.18 18.44 -15.05
C ASP A 75 44.51 19.54 -15.90
N GLN A 76 43.22 19.37 -16.19
CA GLN A 76 42.40 20.32 -16.93
C GLN A 76 41.27 20.82 -16.02
N THR A 77 41.16 22.13 -15.82
CA THR A 77 40.16 22.75 -14.93
C THR A 77 39.02 23.38 -15.71
N VAL A 78 37.77 23.11 -15.32
CA VAL A 78 36.56 23.73 -15.90
C VAL A 78 35.45 23.92 -14.86
N VAL A 79 34.57 24.90 -15.07
CA VAL A 79 33.38 25.14 -14.23
C VAL A 79 32.13 24.42 -14.74
N GLU A 80 32.08 24.10 -16.03
CA GLU A 80 31.01 23.31 -16.63
C GLU A 80 31.54 22.49 -17.80
N LEU A 81 31.12 21.23 -17.84
CA LEU A 81 31.36 20.30 -18.94
C LEU A 81 30.02 19.96 -19.60
N MET A 82 29.86 20.32 -20.87
CA MET A 82 28.70 19.91 -21.66
C MET A 82 29.10 18.80 -22.63
N LEU A 83 28.39 17.67 -22.56
CA LEU A 83 28.53 16.50 -23.40
C LEU A 83 27.25 16.36 -24.21
N ASN A 84 27.25 16.84 -25.45
CA ASN A 84 26.06 16.89 -26.28
C ASN A 84 26.27 16.10 -27.57
N THR A 85 25.20 15.41 -27.99
CA THR A 85 25.17 14.74 -29.29
C THR A 85 23.95 15.13 -30.11
N THR A 86 24.11 15.25 -31.43
CA THR A 86 22.98 15.45 -32.36
C THR A 86 22.49 14.14 -32.99
N ASN A 87 23.17 13.02 -32.70
CA ASN A 87 22.84 11.68 -33.15
C ASN A 87 22.58 10.78 -31.93
N PRO A 88 21.37 10.24 -31.75
CA PRO A 88 21.01 9.38 -30.62
C PRO A 88 21.85 8.08 -30.48
N ALA A 89 22.60 7.67 -31.50
CA ALA A 89 23.50 6.51 -31.39
C ALA A 89 24.94 6.90 -30.97
N ALA A 90 25.27 8.20 -30.99
CA ALA A 90 26.60 8.70 -30.68
C ALA A 90 26.80 8.90 -29.18
N ASN A 91 28.04 8.78 -28.73
CA ASN A 91 28.44 9.06 -27.35
C ASN A 91 29.75 9.85 -27.30
N VAL A 92 29.92 10.67 -26.27
CA VAL A 92 31.19 11.35 -25.98
C VAL A 92 31.92 10.58 -24.89
N GLU A 93 33.21 10.33 -25.11
CA GLU A 93 34.12 9.82 -24.08
C GLU A 93 35.19 10.87 -23.74
N VAL A 94 35.31 11.25 -22.48
CA VAL A 94 36.44 12.06 -21.97
C VAL A 94 37.39 11.13 -21.22
N SER A 95 38.53 10.86 -21.85
CA SER A 95 39.60 9.97 -21.36
C SER A 95 40.82 10.76 -20.89
N SER A 96 41.78 10.09 -20.26
CA SER A 96 43.04 10.73 -19.87
C SER A 96 44.25 9.80 -20.05
N SER A 97 45.35 10.35 -20.55
CA SER A 97 46.67 9.72 -20.58
C SER A 97 47.56 10.06 -19.38
N GLY A 98 47.03 10.80 -18.38
CA GLY A 98 47.70 11.00 -17.09
C GLY A 98 47.21 12.17 -16.23
N GLY A 99 46.48 13.14 -16.82
CA GLY A 99 45.90 14.28 -16.10
C GLY A 99 44.51 14.01 -15.51
N ILE A 100 44.06 14.88 -14.62
CA ILE A 100 42.75 14.80 -13.96
C ILE A 100 41.82 15.89 -14.51
N LEU A 101 40.51 15.60 -14.61
CA LEU A 101 39.50 16.64 -14.86
C LEU A 101 39.15 17.30 -13.52
N VAL A 102 39.59 18.54 -13.34
CA VAL A 102 39.31 19.32 -12.13
C VAL A 102 38.04 20.14 -12.38
N LEU A 103 37.03 19.86 -11.57
CA LEU A 103 35.78 20.59 -11.54
C LEU A 103 35.89 21.62 -10.42
N GLN A 104 35.96 22.89 -10.81
CA GLN A 104 36.23 23.99 -9.88
C GLN A 104 35.40 25.21 -10.26
N ASN A 105 34.90 25.89 -9.25
CA ASN A 105 34.24 27.18 -9.37
C ASN A 105 35.04 28.19 -8.52
N ASP A 106 35.60 29.21 -9.14
CA ASP A 106 36.41 30.22 -8.45
C ASP A 106 35.61 31.47 -8.03
N ASP A 107 34.30 31.48 -8.33
CA ASP A 107 33.43 32.65 -8.11
C ASP A 107 32.71 32.63 -6.75
N ASP A 108 33.02 33.61 -5.89
CA ASP A 108 32.25 34.00 -4.68
C ASP A 108 30.96 34.77 -5.05
N ASN A 109 30.12 34.23 -5.95
CA ASN A 109 29.00 34.94 -6.58
C ASN A 109 27.75 35.14 -5.69
N ASN A 110 27.92 35.63 -4.47
CA ASN A 110 26.83 36.18 -3.64
C ASN A 110 26.70 37.71 -3.79
N ILE A 111 26.67 38.25 -5.02
CA ILE A 111 26.51 39.69 -5.24
C ILE A 111 25.40 40.01 -6.25
N ASP A 112 24.23 40.35 -5.68
CA ASP A 112 23.21 41.28 -6.19
C ASP A 112 22.37 40.87 -7.42
N GLY A 113 21.32 40.07 -7.15
CA GLY A 113 19.91 40.40 -7.44
C GLY A 113 19.46 40.98 -8.80
N SER A 114 20.25 40.90 -9.87
CA SER A 114 19.94 41.56 -11.14
C SER A 114 19.66 40.56 -12.28
N GLU A 115 18.37 40.37 -12.55
CA GLU A 115 17.75 39.40 -13.48
C GLU A 115 18.02 39.57 -14.99
N ASN A 116 19.14 40.14 -15.44
CA ASN A 116 19.28 40.49 -16.87
C ASN A 116 20.56 40.02 -17.57
N ASN A 117 21.06 38.84 -17.21
CA ASN A 117 21.91 38.05 -18.09
C ASN A 117 21.34 36.61 -18.16
N PRO A 118 21.01 36.07 -19.34
CA PRO A 118 20.48 34.70 -19.47
C PRO A 118 21.49 33.62 -19.02
N TYR A 119 22.72 34.02 -18.71
CA TYR A 119 23.80 33.17 -18.28
C TYR A 119 24.27 33.54 -16.84
N LEU A 120 24.48 34.81 -16.45
CA LEU A 120 24.97 35.24 -15.10
C LEU A 120 23.99 35.13 -13.90
N GLY A 121 23.11 34.12 -13.88
CA GLY A 121 22.54 33.57 -12.63
C GLY A 121 23.33 32.35 -12.16
N TYR A 122 24.64 32.34 -12.39
CA TYR A 122 25.43 31.12 -12.49
C TYR A 122 25.60 30.38 -11.15
N ASN A 123 24.96 29.21 -11.11
CA ASN A 123 25.24 28.00 -10.33
C ASN A 123 24.99 27.97 -8.83
N LEU A 124 24.66 29.07 -8.17
CA LEU A 124 24.53 29.08 -6.70
C LEU A 124 25.77 28.46 -6.00
N GLY A 125 26.97 28.56 -6.61
CA GLY A 125 28.22 27.94 -6.13
C GLY A 125 28.61 26.58 -6.74
N ARG A 126 27.80 25.94 -7.60
CA ARG A 126 28.04 24.55 -8.08
C ARG A 126 28.82 24.40 -9.38
N VAL A 127 29.43 23.24 -9.60
CA VAL A 127 29.99 22.80 -10.90
C VAL A 127 28.97 21.90 -11.61
N ARG A 128 28.87 21.99 -12.94
CA ARG A 128 27.88 21.25 -13.74
C ARG A 128 28.48 20.29 -14.76
N ILE A 129 27.89 19.11 -14.88
CA ILE A 129 28.04 18.24 -16.05
C ILE A 129 26.67 18.15 -16.73
N HIS A 130 26.60 18.65 -17.96
CA HIS A 130 25.37 18.65 -18.75
C HIS A 130 25.48 17.61 -19.86
N SER A 131 24.54 16.67 -19.94
CA SER A 131 24.53 15.59 -20.94
C SER A 131 23.22 15.58 -21.72
N THR A 132 23.27 15.88 -23.02
CA THR A 132 22.07 15.97 -23.87
C THR A 132 22.20 15.27 -25.22
N GLY A 133 21.08 14.87 -25.79
CA GLY A 133 21.00 14.34 -27.16
C GLY A 133 20.14 13.09 -27.32
N GLY A 134 19.46 12.64 -26.25
CA GLY A 134 18.64 11.44 -26.25
C GLY A 134 19.43 10.19 -26.65
N ALA A 135 20.70 10.11 -26.26
CA ALA A 135 21.55 9.03 -26.72
C ALA A 135 21.13 7.70 -26.09
N THR A 136 20.97 6.68 -26.94
CA THR A 136 20.78 5.27 -26.53
C THR A 136 21.99 4.72 -25.78
N ASN A 137 23.18 5.33 -25.97
CA ASN A 137 24.41 4.97 -25.28
C ASN A 137 24.80 6.07 -24.27
N PRO A 138 25.26 5.72 -23.06
CA PRO A 138 25.68 6.71 -22.08
C PRO A 138 26.93 7.46 -22.54
N HIS A 139 27.05 8.73 -22.16
CA HIS A 139 28.32 9.46 -22.22
C HIS A 139 29.26 8.93 -21.14
N THR A 140 30.56 8.92 -21.41
CA THR A 140 31.55 8.32 -20.51
C THR A 140 32.64 9.32 -20.16
N ILE A 141 33.02 9.39 -18.88
CA ILE A 141 34.23 10.07 -18.43
C ILE A 141 35.12 8.98 -17.81
N SER A 142 36.13 8.56 -18.58
CA SER A 142 37.14 7.59 -18.15
C SER A 142 38.38 8.27 -17.54
N ALA A 143 38.47 9.59 -17.62
CA ALA A 143 39.37 10.38 -16.77
C ALA A 143 38.90 10.41 -15.31
N MET A 144 39.85 10.51 -14.37
CA MET A 144 39.54 10.77 -12.97
C MET A 144 38.99 12.20 -12.84
N ILE A 145 37.95 12.37 -12.02
CA ILE A 145 37.38 13.66 -11.68
C ILE A 145 37.87 14.07 -10.29
N ARG A 146 38.26 15.33 -10.14
CA ARG A 146 38.49 15.96 -8.85
C ARG A 146 37.50 17.11 -8.68
N ASP A 147 36.70 17.04 -7.62
CA ASP A 147 35.86 18.16 -7.20
C ASP A 147 36.67 19.05 -6.25
N SER A 148 37.04 20.25 -6.70
CA SER A 148 37.99 21.15 -6.03
C SER A 148 37.41 22.55 -5.91
N ASN A 149 36.42 22.73 -5.02
CA ASN A 149 35.82 24.04 -4.79
C ASN A 149 36.43 24.79 -3.59
N THR A 150 36.49 26.12 -3.69
CA THR A 150 37.26 27.00 -2.79
C THR A 150 36.41 28.00 -1.99
N SER A 151 35.07 28.04 -2.14
CA SER A 151 34.22 29.04 -1.47
C SER A 151 33.83 28.69 -0.02
N LEU A 152 33.55 29.73 0.78
CA LEU A 152 33.24 29.68 2.22
C LEU A 152 31.74 29.57 2.55
N THR A 153 30.84 29.59 1.57
CA THR A 153 29.39 29.65 1.82
C THR A 153 28.62 28.51 1.14
N ASN A 154 28.31 27.48 1.94
CA ASN A 154 27.24 26.49 1.80
C ASN A 154 27.06 25.74 0.45
N TYR A 155 27.42 24.45 0.47
CA TYR A 155 26.97 23.35 -0.39
C TYR A 155 27.34 23.42 -1.88
N GLU A 156 28.59 23.08 -2.16
CA GLU A 156 29.15 23.04 -3.51
C GLU A 156 29.51 21.61 -3.92
N GLY A 157 29.13 21.22 -5.15
CA GLY A 157 29.44 19.91 -5.70
C GLY A 157 29.02 19.78 -7.16
N VAL A 158 29.12 18.57 -7.71
CA VAL A 158 28.85 18.27 -9.12
C VAL A 158 27.37 17.97 -9.35
N ALA A 159 26.72 18.81 -10.14
CA ALA A 159 25.33 18.63 -10.54
C ALA A 159 25.21 18.13 -11.99
N PHE A 160 24.55 16.99 -12.17
CA PHE A 160 24.34 16.32 -13.45
C PHE A 160 22.99 16.73 -14.05
N HIS A 161 22.99 17.31 -15.24
CA HIS A 161 21.79 17.80 -15.91
C HIS A 161 21.63 17.19 -17.31
N GLY A 162 20.39 17.19 -17.81
CA GLY A 162 20.07 16.82 -19.18
C GLY A 162 19.27 15.52 -19.29
N ASP A 163 19.33 14.86 -20.45
CA ASP A 163 18.42 13.77 -20.84
C ASP A 163 19.12 12.45 -21.16
N THR A 164 20.44 12.38 -21.00
CA THR A 164 21.27 11.23 -21.41
C THR A 164 22.13 10.76 -20.25
N SER A 165 22.14 9.44 -20.00
CA SER A 165 22.91 8.82 -18.91
C SER A 165 24.42 9.09 -19.01
N ILE A 166 25.08 9.16 -17.86
CA ILE A 166 26.51 9.44 -17.76
C ILE A 166 27.19 8.34 -16.94
N VAL A 167 28.34 7.86 -17.40
CA VAL A 167 29.19 6.89 -16.72
C VAL A 167 30.53 7.51 -16.38
N LEU A 168 30.86 7.58 -15.09
CA LEU A 168 32.18 7.95 -14.58
C LEU A 168 32.96 6.66 -14.29
N SER A 169 33.94 6.32 -15.12
CA SER A 169 34.75 5.11 -14.98
C SER A 169 36.18 5.37 -14.48
N GLY A 170 36.67 6.62 -14.57
CA GLY A 170 38.00 6.99 -14.10
C GLY A 170 38.14 7.20 -12.58
N GLY A 171 37.01 7.40 -11.88
CA GLY A 171 36.95 7.65 -10.44
C GLY A 171 36.64 9.11 -10.08
N TYR A 172 36.45 9.35 -8.77
CA TYR A 172 36.05 10.65 -8.21
C TYR A 172 36.81 10.93 -6.91
N GLU A 173 37.51 12.05 -6.84
CA GLU A 173 38.19 12.57 -5.66
C GLU A 173 37.41 13.76 -5.08
N ALA A 174 36.95 13.65 -3.83
CA ALA A 174 36.41 14.77 -3.08
C ALA A 174 37.56 15.57 -2.42
N VAL A 175 37.80 16.82 -2.85
CA VAL A 175 38.94 17.66 -2.43
C VAL A 175 38.47 19.00 -1.86
N SER A 176 39.19 19.58 -0.90
CA SER A 176 38.94 20.95 -0.46
C SER A 176 40.14 21.59 0.21
N GLU A 177 40.38 22.87 -0.09
CA GLU A 177 41.45 23.67 0.50
C GLU A 177 41.11 24.20 1.92
N ILE A 178 39.88 23.99 2.42
CA ILE A 178 39.36 24.59 3.67
C ILE A 178 38.65 23.54 4.56
N GLU A 179 38.99 23.56 5.85
CA GLU A 179 38.39 22.73 6.91
C GLU A 179 36.89 23.04 7.08
N GLY A 180 36.02 22.03 6.90
CA GLY A 180 34.56 22.13 7.14
C GLY A 180 33.64 22.25 5.91
N ALA A 181 34.17 22.40 4.69
CA ALA A 181 33.34 22.30 3.48
C ALA A 181 32.82 20.85 3.25
N GLN A 182 31.85 20.62 2.37
CA GLN A 182 31.30 19.28 2.06
C GLN A 182 31.28 19.08 0.54
N ALA A 183 31.56 17.85 0.06
CA ALA A 183 31.47 17.51 -1.38
C ALA A 183 30.08 16.97 -1.71
N ALA A 184 29.58 17.20 -2.93
CA ALA A 184 28.25 16.72 -3.31
C ALA A 184 28.17 16.19 -4.74
N ILE A 185 27.32 15.19 -4.95
CA ILE A 185 26.92 14.65 -6.26
C ILE A 185 25.40 14.72 -6.32
N SER A 186 24.85 15.38 -7.33
CA SER A 186 23.40 15.55 -7.46
C SER A 186 22.93 15.28 -8.88
N SER A 187 21.90 14.47 -9.04
CA SER A 187 21.24 14.22 -10.33
C SER A 187 20.03 15.13 -10.52
N PHE A 188 19.94 15.72 -11.70
CA PHE A 188 18.79 16.44 -12.25
C PHE A 188 18.45 15.91 -13.65
N LEU A 189 18.87 14.69 -13.97
CA LEU A 189 18.58 14.03 -15.24
C LEU A 189 17.07 13.79 -15.39
N THR A 190 16.60 13.65 -16.63
CA THR A 190 15.22 13.22 -16.91
C THR A 190 14.99 11.75 -16.53
N ASP A 191 13.74 11.38 -16.27
CA ASP A 191 13.36 10.01 -15.95
C ASP A 191 13.87 9.01 -17.01
N GLY A 192 14.43 7.89 -16.55
CA GLY A 192 15.07 6.87 -17.39
C GLY A 192 16.56 7.10 -17.66
N ALA A 193 17.10 8.30 -17.42
CA ALA A 193 18.53 8.56 -17.45
C ALA A 193 19.14 8.47 -16.04
N GLU A 194 20.38 7.96 -15.96
CA GLU A 194 21.04 7.65 -14.69
C GLU A 194 22.49 8.16 -14.68
N VAL A 195 23.01 8.49 -13.48
CA VAL A 195 24.44 8.73 -13.25
C VAL A 195 25.05 7.46 -12.66
N THR A 196 26.03 6.88 -13.33
CA THR A 196 26.78 5.72 -12.82
C THR A 196 28.22 6.08 -12.54
N ILE A 197 28.69 5.84 -11.32
CA ILE A 197 30.09 5.97 -10.92
C ILE A 197 30.63 4.58 -10.68
N SER A 198 31.53 4.14 -11.55
CA SER A 198 32.12 2.79 -11.57
C SER A 198 33.62 2.79 -11.26
N GLY A 199 34.28 3.94 -11.39
CA GLY A 199 35.65 4.12 -10.89
C GLY A 199 35.69 4.33 -9.36
N PRO A 200 36.88 4.25 -8.74
CA PRO A 200 37.05 4.40 -7.30
C PRO A 200 36.65 5.81 -6.81
N ILE A 201 36.13 5.89 -5.59
CA ILE A 201 35.72 7.13 -4.94
C ILE A 201 36.56 7.33 -3.67
N SER A 202 37.29 8.44 -3.58
CA SER A 202 38.09 8.79 -2.40
C SER A 202 37.43 9.91 -1.59
N LEU A 203 37.16 9.63 -0.31
CA LEU A 203 36.66 10.56 0.69
C LEU A 203 37.77 11.19 1.54
N THR A 204 39.02 10.85 1.25
CA THR A 204 40.20 11.52 1.81
C THR A 204 40.82 12.36 0.71
N ASP A 205 41.05 13.63 1.04
CA ASP A 205 41.71 14.59 0.17
C ASP A 205 43.16 14.13 -0.09
N PRO A 206 43.55 13.85 -1.34
CA PRO A 206 44.89 13.35 -1.68
C PRO A 206 45.97 14.43 -1.58
N VAL A 207 45.59 15.71 -1.48
CA VAL A 207 46.49 16.87 -1.42
C VAL A 207 46.87 17.19 0.02
N ASN A 208 45.90 17.23 0.94
CA ASN A 208 46.13 17.64 2.33
C ASN A 208 45.86 16.53 3.38
N GLY A 209 45.26 15.40 2.98
CA GLY A 209 44.95 14.27 3.85
C GLY A 209 43.75 14.49 4.78
N MET A 210 42.93 15.52 4.55
CA MET A 210 41.71 15.78 5.32
C MET A 210 40.56 14.87 4.87
N ASP A 211 39.68 14.54 5.81
CA ASP A 211 38.51 13.69 5.58
C ASP A 211 37.28 14.51 5.20
N ARG A 212 36.46 13.97 4.29
CA ARG A 212 35.32 14.67 3.71
C ARG A 212 34.08 13.80 3.63
N ASP A 213 32.97 14.34 4.10
CA ASP A 213 31.67 13.74 3.85
C ASP A 213 31.25 14.00 2.40
N LEU A 214 30.81 12.94 1.72
CA LEU A 214 30.20 13.02 0.40
C LEU A 214 28.68 13.01 0.53
N ARG A 215 28.05 14.05 0.00
CA ARG A 215 26.60 14.17 -0.12
C ARG A 215 26.12 13.63 -1.47
N VAL A 216 25.08 12.81 -1.49
CA VAL A 216 24.54 12.21 -2.71
C VAL A 216 23.03 12.49 -2.80
N ASN A 217 22.62 13.13 -3.89
CA ASN A 217 21.23 13.56 -4.14
C ASN A 217 20.62 14.37 -2.99
N THR A 218 21.38 15.35 -2.50
CA THR A 218 20.95 16.27 -1.44
C THR A 218 20.61 17.66 -2.00
N TYR A 219 19.59 18.33 -1.47
CA TYR A 219 19.28 19.73 -1.79
C TYR A 219 20.03 20.69 -0.87
N GLY A 220 20.20 21.96 -1.28
CA GLY A 220 20.73 23.02 -0.42
C GLY A 220 19.63 24.03 -0.09
N ASP A 221 19.66 24.61 1.11
CA ASP A 221 18.59 25.43 1.73
C ASP A 221 18.17 26.71 0.98
N ASN A 222 18.78 27.07 -0.15
CA ASN A 222 18.63 28.39 -0.80
C ASN A 222 18.01 28.39 -2.21
N ASP A 223 17.61 27.25 -2.76
CA ASP A 223 16.84 27.18 -4.01
C ASP A 223 15.37 26.86 -3.64
N PRO A 224 14.34 27.49 -4.24
CA PRO A 224 12.94 27.16 -3.95
C PRO A 224 12.25 26.31 -5.05
N GLY A 225 12.97 25.77 -6.04
CA GLY A 225 12.34 25.24 -7.27
C GLY A 225 12.07 23.73 -7.36
N VAL A 226 13.10 22.88 -7.31
CA VAL A 226 13.00 21.46 -7.73
C VAL A 226 14.01 20.59 -6.96
N PRO A 227 13.57 19.53 -6.24
CA PRO A 227 14.49 18.59 -5.59
C PRO A 227 15.31 17.81 -6.64
N PRO A 228 16.52 17.30 -6.28
CA PRO A 228 17.25 16.35 -7.14
C PRO A 228 16.34 15.19 -7.53
N LYS A 229 16.47 14.72 -8.77
CA LYS A 229 15.65 13.67 -9.36
C LYS A 229 16.49 12.68 -10.15
N GLY A 230 16.02 11.44 -10.22
CA GLY A 230 16.64 10.36 -10.99
C GLY A 230 17.61 9.48 -10.18
N THR A 231 18.14 8.47 -10.87
CA THR A 231 18.92 7.38 -10.28
C THR A 231 20.40 7.69 -10.25
N ILE A 232 21.05 7.48 -9.10
CA ILE A 232 22.52 7.43 -8.99
C ILE A 232 22.96 6.00 -8.66
N ARG A 233 23.95 5.48 -9.38
CA ARG A 233 24.59 4.19 -9.10
C ARG A 233 26.05 4.38 -8.73
N LEU A 234 26.38 4.10 -7.47
CA LEU A 234 27.74 4.04 -6.93
C LEU A 234 28.19 2.57 -6.94
N THR A 235 28.88 2.19 -8.01
CA THR A 235 29.35 0.81 -8.25
C THR A 235 30.86 0.65 -8.02
N GLY A 236 31.62 1.74 -8.05
CA GLY A 236 33.02 1.74 -7.65
C GLY A 236 33.20 1.73 -6.13
N ASP A 237 34.37 1.25 -5.68
CA ASP A 237 34.70 1.19 -4.26
C ASP A 237 34.89 2.60 -3.66
N ILE A 238 34.21 2.87 -2.54
CA ILE A 238 34.32 4.11 -1.76
C ILE A 238 35.27 3.88 -0.57
N SER A 239 36.27 4.74 -0.40
CA SER A 239 37.29 4.62 0.66
C SER A 239 37.67 5.97 1.27
N GLY A 240 38.34 5.97 2.43
CA GLY A 240 38.74 7.17 3.18
C GLY A 240 38.04 7.30 4.53
N SER A 241 38.44 8.26 5.36
CA SER A 241 37.88 8.40 6.72
C SER A 241 36.63 9.27 6.81
N GLY A 242 36.24 9.93 5.72
CA GLY A 242 34.97 10.67 5.62
C GLY A 242 33.72 9.77 5.58
N GLY A 243 32.55 10.38 5.75
CA GLY A 243 31.25 9.72 5.73
C GLY A 243 30.51 9.85 4.40
N LEU A 244 29.38 9.16 4.29
CA LEU A 244 28.47 9.24 3.14
C LEU A 244 27.08 9.67 3.60
N LEU A 245 26.55 10.74 3.03
CA LEU A 245 25.22 11.25 3.33
C LEU A 245 24.33 11.18 2.09
N VAL A 246 23.18 10.51 2.19
CA VAL A 246 22.31 10.21 1.04
C VAL A 246 20.90 10.74 1.25
N GLY A 247 20.38 11.47 0.28
CA GLY A 247 18.99 11.96 0.28
C GLY A 247 18.80 13.36 0.83
N TRP A 248 17.55 13.78 0.92
CA TRP A 248 17.21 15.16 1.27
C TRP A 248 17.11 15.41 2.78
N ASP A 249 17.89 16.36 3.28
CA ASP A 249 17.88 16.85 4.66
C ASP A 249 17.38 18.29 4.65
N GLN A 250 16.26 18.57 5.33
CA GLN A 250 15.71 19.92 5.44
C GLN A 250 16.12 20.52 6.79
N HIS A 251 17.17 21.33 6.81
CA HIS A 251 17.51 22.11 7.99
C HIS A 251 16.69 23.42 7.99
N ILE A 252 15.38 23.32 8.23
CA ILE A 252 14.60 24.51 8.56
C ILE A 252 15.03 24.94 9.97
N ASP A 253 15.66 26.10 10.05
CA ASP A 253 16.00 26.78 11.31
C ASP A 253 14.82 26.69 12.30
N SER A 254 15.12 26.20 13.50
CA SER A 254 14.19 26.02 14.60
C SER A 254 13.45 27.32 14.91
N ASP A 255 12.13 27.35 14.69
CA ASP A 255 11.11 28.13 15.43
C ASP A 255 9.79 28.34 14.66
N VAL A 256 9.70 27.92 13.39
CA VAL A 256 8.43 28.01 12.64
C VAL A 256 7.74 26.64 12.62
N ILE A 257 6.85 26.44 13.59
CA ILE A 257 5.80 25.41 13.54
C ILE A 257 4.94 25.71 12.32
N ASN A 258 5.24 25.08 11.18
CA ASN A 258 4.32 25.02 10.05
C ASN A 258 3.94 23.55 9.86
N PRO A 259 2.77 23.11 10.36
CA PRO A 259 2.26 21.78 10.11
C PRO A 259 1.63 21.77 8.72
N SER A 260 2.45 21.90 7.68
CA SER A 260 1.99 21.57 6.34
C SER A 260 2.53 20.19 6.01
N PRO A 261 1.65 19.20 5.70
CA PRO A 261 2.12 17.95 5.14
C PRO A 261 2.70 18.33 3.77
N ALA A 262 4.02 18.31 3.61
CA ALA A 262 4.58 18.33 2.27
C ALA A 262 4.31 16.92 1.69
N PRO A 263 3.34 16.78 0.76
CA PRO A 263 3.04 15.50 0.16
C PRO A 263 4.16 15.14 -0.82
N THR A 264 4.49 13.86 -0.92
CA THR A 264 4.95 13.22 -2.16
C THR A 264 6.14 13.88 -2.89
N LEU A 265 7.23 14.24 -2.21
CA LEU A 265 8.50 14.47 -2.93
C LEU A 265 9.12 13.10 -3.25
N PRO A 266 9.43 12.78 -4.52
CA PRO A 266 9.94 11.47 -4.89
C PRO A 266 11.26 11.20 -4.18
N SER A 267 11.37 10.03 -3.53
CA SER A 267 12.63 9.54 -3.01
C SER A 267 13.59 9.35 -4.18
N SER A 268 14.75 10.01 -4.14
CA SER A 268 15.83 9.71 -5.08
C SER A 268 16.30 8.27 -4.88
N ASP A 269 16.52 7.54 -5.97
CA ASP A 269 17.04 6.17 -5.96
C ASP A 269 18.57 6.19 -6.02
N VAL A 270 19.21 5.64 -4.99
CA VAL A 270 20.68 5.55 -4.90
C VAL A 270 21.08 4.10 -4.70
N TYR A 271 21.77 3.53 -5.69
CA TYR A 271 22.32 2.18 -5.65
C TYR A 271 23.76 2.21 -5.20
N ILE A 272 24.12 1.45 -4.17
CA ILE A 272 25.48 1.40 -3.64
C ILE A 272 25.94 -0.05 -3.61
N SER A 273 26.93 -0.41 -4.41
CA SER A 273 27.35 -1.80 -4.64
C SER A 273 28.86 -2.05 -4.58
N GLY A 274 29.67 -1.00 -4.39
CA GLY A 274 31.12 -1.14 -4.22
C GLY A 274 31.53 -1.88 -2.94
N ASN A 275 32.78 -2.35 -2.88
CA ASN A 275 33.38 -2.91 -1.67
C ASN A 275 33.87 -1.77 -0.76
N ASN A 276 32.93 -1.03 -0.18
CA ASN A 276 33.25 0.23 0.47
C ASN A 276 33.94 0.03 1.83
N THR A 277 34.97 0.83 2.11
CA THR A 277 35.79 0.75 3.33
C THR A 277 35.85 2.08 4.09
N PHE A 278 34.95 3.01 3.80
CA PHE A 278 34.96 4.31 4.47
C PHE A 278 34.49 4.21 5.93
N THR A 279 35.06 5.05 6.80
CA THR A 279 34.87 4.92 8.26
C THR A 279 34.03 6.03 8.90
N GLY A 280 33.78 7.15 8.21
CA GLY A 280 33.13 8.33 8.79
C GLY A 280 31.63 8.17 9.08
N GLY A 281 31.04 7.01 8.78
CA GLY A 281 29.62 6.73 8.99
C GLY A 281 28.76 6.93 7.75
N PHE A 282 27.53 6.46 7.84
CA PHE A 282 26.52 6.62 6.79
C PHE A 282 25.32 7.35 7.35
N THR A 283 24.93 8.44 6.72
CA THR A 283 23.79 9.25 7.12
C THR A 283 22.71 9.18 6.06
N LEU A 284 21.57 8.60 6.42
CA LEU A 284 20.39 8.52 5.57
C LEU A 284 19.48 9.72 5.85
N ALA A 285 19.18 10.51 4.83
CA ALA A 285 18.08 11.45 4.86
C ALA A 285 16.91 10.88 4.04
N ARG A 286 16.08 11.69 3.39
CA ARG A 286 14.95 11.15 2.60
C ARG A 286 15.42 10.58 1.25
N ALA A 287 15.57 9.27 1.12
CA ALA A 287 15.95 8.55 -0.10
C ALA A 287 15.62 7.04 -0.06
N ASN A 288 15.59 6.43 -1.26
CA ASN A 288 15.65 4.98 -1.44
C ASN A 288 17.10 4.56 -1.64
N VAL A 289 17.65 3.78 -0.71
CA VAL A 289 19.01 3.26 -0.80
C VAL A 289 18.99 1.77 -1.11
N TYR A 290 19.46 1.42 -2.30
CA TYR A 290 19.59 0.03 -2.75
C TYR A 290 20.96 -0.52 -2.38
N LEU A 291 20.96 -1.57 -1.55
CA LEU A 291 22.13 -2.21 -0.98
C LEU A 291 22.63 -3.32 -1.90
N GLY A 292 23.62 -2.98 -2.73
CA GLY A 292 24.25 -3.83 -3.73
C GLY A 292 25.41 -4.70 -3.24
N SER A 293 25.92 -4.46 -2.03
CA SER A 293 26.99 -5.24 -1.39
C SER A 293 26.83 -5.24 0.14
N ASP A 294 27.44 -6.21 0.83
CA ASP A 294 27.41 -6.31 2.30
C ASP A 294 28.11 -5.12 2.96
N THR A 295 29.06 -4.52 2.25
CA THR A 295 29.84 -3.35 2.67
C THR A 295 29.29 -2.05 2.08
N ALA A 296 28.09 -2.04 1.50
CA ALA A 296 27.56 -0.86 0.80
C ALA A 296 27.62 0.41 1.66
N LEU A 297 27.42 0.30 2.97
CA LEU A 297 27.39 1.42 3.92
C LEU A 297 28.75 1.70 4.59
N GLY A 298 29.84 1.14 4.08
CA GLY A 298 31.17 1.28 4.69
C GLY A 298 31.28 0.52 6.00
N THR A 299 32.13 0.97 6.93
CA THR A 299 32.32 0.32 8.24
C THR A 299 31.84 1.15 9.42
N GLY A 300 31.42 2.40 9.18
CA GLY A 300 30.96 3.30 10.23
C GLY A 300 29.52 3.02 10.70
N THR A 301 29.04 3.82 11.64
CA THR A 301 27.66 3.73 12.13
C THR A 301 26.69 4.35 11.12
N VAL A 302 25.53 3.72 10.95
CA VAL A 302 24.41 4.21 10.14
C VAL A 302 23.46 5.01 11.01
N ARG A 303 23.07 6.21 10.58
CA ARG A 303 22.13 7.10 11.28
C ARG A 303 21.17 7.78 10.30
N GLY A 304 20.03 8.24 10.78
CA GLY A 304 19.17 9.16 10.02
C GLY A 304 19.52 10.63 10.24
N SER A 305 19.36 11.50 9.25
CA SER A 305 19.29 12.97 9.42
C SER A 305 17.95 13.53 8.91
N GLY A 306 17.24 14.24 9.79
CA GLY A 306 15.94 14.84 9.48
C GLY A 306 15.25 15.44 10.70
N GLN A 307 14.17 16.17 10.47
CA GLN A 307 13.30 16.68 11.54
C GLN A 307 12.42 15.55 12.08
N LYS A 308 11.94 15.72 13.31
CA LYS A 308 11.08 14.73 14.00
C LYS A 308 9.89 14.32 13.12
N GLN A 309 9.65 13.01 12.99
CA GLN A 309 8.47 12.41 12.34
C GLN A 309 8.41 12.53 10.81
N GLN A 310 9.57 12.67 10.15
CA GLN A 310 9.63 12.61 8.69
C GLN A 310 9.64 11.16 8.18
N GLU A 311 9.07 10.94 6.99
CA GLU A 311 9.09 9.65 6.28
C GLU A 311 10.05 9.69 5.08
N GLY A 312 10.49 8.50 4.62
CA GLY A 312 11.32 8.35 3.41
C GLY A 312 12.76 7.90 3.66
N PHE A 313 13.05 7.30 4.81
CA PHE A 313 14.35 6.69 5.13
C PHE A 313 14.30 5.21 4.74
N ASN A 314 14.51 4.90 3.46
CA ASN A 314 14.20 3.57 2.92
C ASN A 314 15.47 2.80 2.56
N PHE A 315 15.60 1.58 3.10
CA PHE A 315 16.61 0.60 2.69
C PHE A 315 15.97 -0.52 1.86
N LEU A 316 16.60 -0.87 0.75
CA LEU A 316 16.17 -1.94 -0.14
C LEU A 316 17.34 -2.86 -0.43
N SER A 317 17.15 -4.17 -0.30
CA SER A 317 18.17 -5.13 -0.72
C SER A 317 18.06 -5.41 -2.22
N THR A 318 19.18 -5.81 -2.81
CA THR A 318 19.26 -6.30 -4.21
C THR A 318 19.54 -7.81 -4.29
N ASP A 319 19.66 -8.48 -3.13
CA ASP A 319 19.98 -9.90 -2.99
C ASP A 319 19.34 -10.44 -1.69
N ASP A 320 18.78 -11.65 -1.72
CA ASP A 320 18.21 -12.32 -0.54
C ASP A 320 19.26 -12.68 0.52
N ALA A 321 20.54 -12.79 0.14
CA ALA A 321 21.62 -13.17 1.04
C ALA A 321 22.35 -11.97 1.68
N ARG A 322 21.83 -10.73 1.51
CA ARG A 322 22.49 -9.51 1.96
C ARG A 322 22.61 -9.46 3.49
N VAL A 323 23.84 -9.24 3.99
CA VAL A 323 24.11 -9.01 5.41
C VAL A 323 24.82 -7.67 5.59
N ILE A 324 24.22 -6.76 6.36
CA ILE A 324 24.78 -5.46 6.71
C ILE A 324 25.29 -5.49 8.15
N SER A 325 26.60 -5.32 8.34
CA SER A 325 27.22 -5.41 9.66
C SER A 325 27.34 -4.09 10.41
N ASN A 326 26.94 -2.97 9.79
CA ASN A 326 27.03 -1.65 10.39
C ASN A 326 26.13 -1.53 11.62
N ASN A 327 26.56 -0.80 12.65
CA ASN A 327 25.64 -0.43 13.72
C ASN A 327 24.60 0.55 13.18
N LEU A 328 23.34 0.42 13.62
CA LEU A 328 22.23 1.29 13.24
C LEU A 328 21.74 2.07 14.45
N VAL A 329 21.75 3.39 14.33
CA VAL A 329 21.12 4.28 15.31
C VAL A 329 19.87 4.89 14.67
N ILE A 330 18.72 4.48 15.18
CA ILE A 330 17.41 4.94 14.73
C ILE A 330 17.15 6.31 15.35
N THR A 331 17.34 7.34 14.54
CA THR A 331 17.07 8.73 14.90
C THR A 331 15.70 9.18 14.35
N GLU A 332 15.23 8.59 13.27
CA GLU A 332 13.93 8.80 12.61
C GLU A 332 13.29 7.46 12.23
N ASN A 333 12.03 7.47 11.76
CA ASN A 333 11.36 6.25 11.31
C ASN A 333 12.07 5.68 10.08
N VAL A 334 12.50 4.42 10.13
CA VAL A 334 13.22 3.74 9.04
C VAL A 334 12.34 2.69 8.41
N ALA A 335 12.30 2.64 7.07
CA ALA A 335 11.59 1.62 6.34
C ALA A 335 12.56 0.65 5.63
N PHE A 336 12.23 -0.63 5.67
CA PHE A 336 12.87 -1.70 4.90
C PHE A 336 11.86 -2.21 3.89
N ARG A 337 12.18 -2.14 2.60
CA ARG A 337 11.21 -2.41 1.52
C ARG A 337 11.85 -3.23 0.40
N GLY A 338 11.01 -3.72 -0.50
CA GLY A 338 11.43 -4.41 -1.72
C GLY A 338 11.14 -5.90 -1.69
N ASP A 339 11.64 -6.60 -2.69
CA ASP A 339 11.35 -8.00 -3.02
C ASP A 339 12.43 -8.99 -2.57
N HIS A 340 13.40 -8.53 -1.77
CA HIS A 340 14.54 -9.32 -1.30
C HIS A 340 14.63 -9.32 0.23
N SER A 341 15.09 -10.44 0.79
CA SER A 341 15.43 -10.53 2.22
C SER A 341 16.65 -9.66 2.57
N LEU A 342 16.74 -9.25 3.83
CA LEU A 342 17.86 -8.46 4.35
C LEU A 342 18.19 -8.88 5.77
N GLU A 343 19.47 -9.12 6.07
CA GLU A 343 19.97 -9.28 7.43
C GLU A 343 20.76 -8.04 7.87
N TRP A 344 20.49 -7.57 9.07
CA TRP A 344 21.23 -6.52 9.76
C TRP A 344 21.89 -7.11 11.02
N SER A 345 23.21 -7.28 10.99
CA SER A 345 23.94 -7.96 12.04
C SER A 345 24.62 -7.04 13.05
N GLY A 346 24.69 -5.74 12.74
CA GLY A 346 25.21 -4.73 13.67
C GLY A 346 24.23 -4.43 14.82
N LEU A 347 24.74 -3.78 15.86
CA LEU A 347 23.96 -3.30 17.00
C LEU A 347 22.88 -2.32 16.53
N VAL A 348 21.64 -2.46 17.02
CA VAL A 348 20.55 -1.51 16.75
C VAL A 348 20.18 -0.78 18.03
N THR A 349 20.19 0.55 17.98
CA THR A 349 19.76 1.41 19.07
C THR A 349 18.84 2.51 18.55
N GLN A 350 18.13 3.20 19.44
CA GLN A 350 17.33 4.37 19.08
C GLN A 350 17.63 5.55 19.99
N THR A 351 17.52 6.77 19.46
CA THR A 351 17.71 8.02 20.23
C THR A 351 16.40 8.66 20.64
N ASN A 352 15.27 8.13 20.19
CA ASN A 352 13.90 8.55 20.51
C ASN A 352 12.93 7.40 20.24
N VAL A 353 11.66 7.55 20.58
CA VAL A 353 10.62 6.60 20.17
C VAL A 353 10.40 6.72 18.65
N ARG A 354 10.78 5.66 17.93
CA ARG A 354 10.77 5.57 16.46
C ARG A 354 10.31 4.21 15.98
N SER A 355 9.88 4.17 14.73
CA SER A 355 9.42 2.96 14.07
C SER A 355 10.47 2.35 13.14
N ILE A 356 10.54 1.03 13.15
CA ILE A 356 11.05 0.20 12.06
C ILE A 356 9.83 -0.29 11.28
N ASN A 357 9.67 0.17 10.04
CA ASN A 357 8.61 -0.24 9.14
C ASN A 357 9.14 -1.28 8.15
N ASN A 358 8.71 -2.53 8.27
CA ASN A 358 9.08 -3.60 7.37
C ASN A 358 7.99 -3.85 6.31
N GLU A 359 8.24 -3.44 5.08
CA GLU A 359 7.41 -3.69 3.90
C GLU A 359 8.13 -4.60 2.89
N ILE A 360 9.07 -5.42 3.35
CA ILE A 360 9.67 -6.47 2.52
C ILE A 360 8.58 -7.46 2.10
N ALA A 361 8.59 -7.84 0.83
CA ALA A 361 7.55 -8.64 0.18
C ALA A 361 7.30 -10.00 0.86
N GLU A 362 6.12 -10.57 0.61
CA GLU A 362 5.71 -11.87 1.12
C GLU A 362 6.71 -12.98 0.75
N GLY A 363 6.94 -13.93 1.67
CA GLY A 363 7.91 -15.01 1.51
C GLY A 363 9.38 -14.60 1.72
N LYS A 364 9.64 -13.32 2.00
CA LYS A 364 10.96 -12.77 2.35
C LYS A 364 10.96 -12.26 3.80
N GLN A 365 12.14 -11.93 4.33
CA GLN A 365 12.25 -11.47 5.71
C GLN A 365 13.33 -10.42 5.94
N LEU A 366 13.08 -9.56 6.93
CA LEU A 366 14.05 -8.70 7.59
C LEU A 366 14.57 -9.42 8.84
N THR A 367 15.86 -9.71 8.89
CA THR A 367 16.48 -10.36 10.05
C THR A 367 17.40 -9.39 10.76
N PHE A 368 17.26 -9.26 12.07
CA PHE A 368 18.19 -8.56 12.93
C PHE A 368 18.96 -9.59 13.77
N SER A 369 20.23 -9.76 13.46
CA SER A 369 21.11 -10.68 14.18
C SER A 369 22.04 -10.00 15.18
N GLY A 370 22.09 -8.67 15.18
CA GLY A 370 22.64 -7.86 16.27
C GLY A 370 21.61 -7.56 17.36
N PRO A 371 22.03 -7.27 18.60
CA PRO A 371 21.13 -6.97 19.71
C PRO A 371 20.44 -5.61 19.54
N HIS A 372 19.22 -5.49 20.08
CA HIS A 372 18.43 -4.25 20.04
C HIS A 372 18.31 -3.61 21.42
N TYR A 373 18.50 -2.29 21.49
CA TYR A 373 18.35 -1.52 22.72
C TYR A 373 17.40 -0.35 22.54
N ALA A 374 16.47 -0.21 23.49
CA ALA A 374 15.39 0.77 23.40
C ALA A 374 15.85 2.23 23.58
N PHE A 375 17.05 2.51 24.08
CA PHE A 375 17.61 3.87 24.08
C PHE A 375 19.11 3.93 24.36
N THR A 376 19.73 5.06 23.99
CA THR A 376 21.19 5.32 24.10
C THR A 376 21.62 6.28 25.20
N GLU A 377 20.73 7.11 25.76
CA GLU A 377 21.10 8.28 26.58
C GLU A 377 20.43 8.31 27.97
N ASN A 378 21.02 9.04 28.93
CA ASN A 378 20.44 9.30 30.25
C ASN A 378 19.78 10.69 30.28
N ASP A 379 18.76 10.91 29.48
CA ASP A 379 18.06 12.20 29.39
C ASP A 379 16.99 12.40 30.49
N GLY A 380 16.81 11.41 31.36
CA GLY A 380 15.83 11.46 32.45
C GLY A 380 14.42 11.08 32.02
N GLU A 381 14.22 10.63 30.78
CA GLU A 381 12.97 10.01 30.33
C GLU A 381 12.95 8.53 30.76
N PHE A 382 11.92 8.12 31.48
CA PHE A 382 11.90 6.82 32.15
C PHE A 382 11.28 5.69 31.31
N GLN A 383 10.71 5.95 30.13
CA GLN A 383 10.04 4.92 29.31
C GLN A 383 10.16 5.22 27.81
N ARG A 384 10.76 4.32 27.02
CA ARG A 384 10.83 4.42 25.56
C ARG A 384 10.48 3.11 24.89
N GLY A 385 9.64 3.17 23.86
CA GLY A 385 9.26 1.99 23.07
C GLY A 385 10.02 1.91 21.76
N MET A 386 10.45 0.72 21.35
CA MET A 386 10.87 0.45 19.97
C MET A 386 9.68 -0.13 19.21
N HIS A 387 9.29 0.54 18.12
CA HIS A 387 8.08 0.20 17.39
C HIS A 387 8.42 -0.58 16.11
N TYR A 388 7.79 -1.72 15.93
CA TYR A 388 7.89 -2.55 14.73
C TYR A 388 6.54 -2.55 14.03
N GLU A 389 6.53 -2.13 12.77
CA GLU A 389 5.33 -2.03 11.94
C GLU A 389 5.59 -2.53 10.51
N GLY A 390 4.58 -2.41 9.65
CA GLY A 390 4.61 -2.88 8.27
C GLY A 390 3.97 -4.26 8.08
N SER A 391 3.99 -4.74 6.83
CA SER A 391 3.36 -5.99 6.39
C SER A 391 4.30 -7.18 6.33
N GLY A 392 5.61 -6.95 6.38
CA GLY A 392 6.65 -7.97 6.19
C GLY A 392 6.89 -8.85 7.42
N ARG A 393 7.77 -9.85 7.25
CA ARG A 393 8.27 -10.71 8.34
C ARG A 393 9.57 -10.16 8.92
N THR A 394 9.57 -9.84 10.21
CA THR A 394 10.75 -9.37 10.98
C THR A 394 11.21 -10.45 11.95
N VAL A 395 12.50 -10.75 12.01
CA VAL A 395 13.09 -11.76 12.89
C VAL A 395 14.22 -11.15 13.72
N LEU A 396 14.14 -11.19 15.05
CA LEU A 396 15.20 -10.77 15.98
C LEU A 396 15.87 -12.01 16.57
N THR A 397 17.10 -12.30 16.19
CA THR A 397 17.82 -13.48 16.71
C THR A 397 18.70 -13.18 17.93
N ALA A 398 18.96 -11.92 18.24
CA ALA A 398 19.83 -11.51 19.36
C ALA A 398 19.08 -10.89 20.57
N GLY A 399 17.74 -10.80 20.51
CA GLY A 399 16.91 -10.35 21.63
C GLY A 399 16.78 -8.84 21.77
N PHE A 400 15.93 -8.42 22.70
CA PHE A 400 15.60 -7.02 22.98
C PHE A 400 15.96 -6.63 24.41
N HIS A 401 16.48 -5.40 24.60
CA HIS A 401 17.07 -4.94 25.86
C HIS A 401 16.70 -3.48 26.17
N ASP A 402 16.74 -3.11 27.46
CA ASP A 402 16.35 -1.78 27.93
C ASP A 402 17.26 -0.66 27.39
N ARG A 403 18.56 -0.71 27.69
CA ARG A 403 19.47 0.42 27.40
C ARG A 403 20.91 0.01 27.09
N TYR A 404 21.48 0.76 26.16
CA TYR A 404 22.89 0.76 25.84
C TYR A 404 23.49 2.14 26.19
N ASP A 405 24.64 2.25 26.87
CA ASP A 405 25.19 3.57 27.23
C ASP A 405 26.19 4.06 26.19
N THR A 406 25.94 5.24 25.61
CA THR A 406 26.84 5.80 24.60
C THR A 406 27.61 7.03 25.08
N ALA A 407 27.87 7.16 26.39
CA ALA A 407 28.38 8.37 27.05
C ALA A 407 29.71 8.99 26.52
N ASP A 408 30.30 8.51 25.42
CA ASP A 408 31.53 9.03 24.79
C ASP A 408 31.47 9.15 23.25
N VAL A 409 30.28 9.22 22.62
CA VAL A 409 30.21 9.29 21.14
C VAL A 409 30.68 10.64 20.55
N GLU A 410 30.82 11.70 21.33
CA GLU A 410 31.28 12.99 20.79
C GLU A 410 32.80 13.08 20.53
N SER A 411 33.65 12.12 20.94
CA SER A 411 35.11 12.31 20.75
C SER A 411 36.03 11.08 20.66
N ASP A 412 35.63 9.97 20.01
CA ASP A 412 36.49 8.88 19.48
C ASP A 412 35.90 7.51 19.84
N GLY A 413 35.48 6.78 18.82
CA GLY A 413 34.67 5.56 18.93
C GLY A 413 35.21 4.46 19.84
N ASP A 414 34.46 4.18 20.91
CA ASP A 414 33.89 2.85 21.16
C ASP A 414 32.68 2.99 22.09
N PRO A 415 31.51 2.41 21.75
CA PRO A 415 30.33 2.47 22.62
C PRO A 415 30.58 1.78 23.97
N ILE A 416 30.19 2.39 25.11
CA ILE A 416 30.23 1.73 26.42
C ILE A 416 29.18 0.61 26.41
N GLY A 417 29.52 -0.58 26.90
CA GLY A 417 28.66 -1.76 26.84
C GLY A 417 27.27 -1.61 27.48
N PRO A 418 26.44 -2.67 27.47
CA PRO A 418 25.09 -2.63 28.01
C PRO A 418 25.03 -2.15 29.47
N VAL A 419 24.02 -1.34 29.79
CA VAL A 419 23.79 -0.85 31.16
C VAL A 419 23.20 -1.98 32.02
N PRO A 420 23.67 -2.20 33.25
CA PRO A 420 23.09 -3.20 34.14
C PRO A 420 21.59 -2.97 34.41
N PRO A 421 20.79 -4.04 34.55
CA PRO A 421 19.38 -3.95 34.94
C PRO A 421 19.20 -3.16 36.25
N GLY A 422 18.24 -2.22 36.28
CA GLY A 422 17.91 -1.40 37.45
C GLY A 422 18.62 -0.04 37.56
N GLU A 423 19.60 0.26 36.71
CA GLU A 423 20.17 1.61 36.51
C GLU A 423 19.62 2.30 35.25
N SER A 424 18.76 1.60 34.51
CA SER A 424 18.10 1.99 33.26
C SER A 424 16.59 2.14 33.47
N GLY A 425 15.95 3.09 32.79
CA GLY A 425 14.49 3.07 32.59
C GLY A 425 14.06 1.86 31.73
N PRO A 426 12.81 1.36 31.87
CA PRO A 426 12.29 0.26 31.06
C PRO A 426 12.15 0.60 29.57
N GLY A 427 12.54 -0.35 28.71
CA GLY A 427 12.29 -0.34 27.27
C GLY A 427 11.04 -1.14 26.91
N ASN A 428 10.10 -0.53 26.19
CA ASN A 428 8.88 -1.19 25.73
C ASN A 428 9.09 -1.81 24.33
N LEU A 429 8.48 -2.98 24.10
CA LEU A 429 8.41 -3.60 22.78
C LEU A 429 7.02 -3.37 22.19
N ILE A 430 6.94 -2.70 21.04
CA ILE A 430 5.65 -2.39 20.40
C ILE A 430 5.59 -3.05 19.03
N LYS A 431 4.59 -3.92 18.81
CA LYS A 431 4.26 -4.51 17.52
C LYS A 431 2.95 -3.95 16.99
N SER A 432 2.99 -3.39 15.79
CA SER A 432 1.82 -2.97 15.01
C SER A 432 1.98 -3.38 13.53
N GLY A 433 1.09 -2.91 12.66
CA GLY A 433 1.04 -3.34 11.27
C GLY A 433 0.57 -4.79 11.12
N SER A 434 0.28 -5.20 9.88
CA SER A 434 -0.22 -6.55 9.60
C SER A 434 0.87 -7.63 9.63
N GLY A 435 2.16 -7.27 9.57
CA GLY A 435 3.24 -8.24 9.45
C GLY A 435 3.49 -9.14 10.66
N THR A 436 4.48 -10.03 10.55
CA THR A 436 4.88 -10.94 11.64
C THR A 436 6.21 -10.50 12.24
N MET A 437 6.33 -10.57 13.56
CA MET A 437 7.58 -10.38 14.29
C MET A 437 7.93 -11.61 15.11
N VAL A 438 9.16 -12.09 14.97
CA VAL A 438 9.72 -13.24 15.68
C VAL A 438 10.82 -12.79 16.60
N VAL A 439 10.75 -13.10 17.89
CA VAL A 439 11.83 -12.83 18.85
C VAL A 439 12.44 -14.16 19.28
N GLY A 440 13.63 -14.46 18.75
CA GLY A 440 14.36 -15.69 19.00
C GLY A 440 15.52 -15.58 19.97
N GLY A 441 16.10 -14.39 20.12
CA GLY A 441 17.20 -14.18 21.07
C GLY A 441 16.71 -13.92 22.50
N ALA A 442 17.53 -14.28 23.48
CA ALA A 442 17.23 -14.01 24.88
C ALA A 442 17.15 -12.51 25.15
N SER A 443 16.05 -12.07 25.75
CA SER A 443 15.74 -10.67 25.98
C SER A 443 15.88 -10.31 27.45
N THR A 444 16.19 -9.05 27.75
CA THR A 444 16.36 -8.54 29.13
C THR A 444 15.64 -7.22 29.37
N TYR A 445 14.75 -6.80 28.47
CA TYR A 445 13.94 -5.60 28.68
C TYR A 445 12.97 -5.80 29.84
N THR A 446 12.61 -4.71 30.52
CA THR A 446 11.75 -4.72 31.71
C THR A 446 10.45 -3.92 31.53
N GLY A 447 10.28 -3.28 30.37
CA GLY A 447 9.06 -2.58 29.97
C GLY A 447 7.98 -3.51 29.42
N ASP A 448 6.85 -2.91 29.04
CA ASP A 448 5.67 -3.63 28.56
C ASP A 448 5.83 -4.09 27.10
N THR A 449 5.07 -5.13 26.75
CA THR A 449 4.92 -5.61 25.37
C THR A 449 3.54 -5.25 24.83
N HIS A 450 3.48 -4.34 23.86
CA HIS A 450 2.24 -3.89 23.23
C HIS A 450 2.02 -4.55 21.89
N ILE A 451 0.86 -5.16 21.68
CA ILE A 451 0.47 -5.79 20.41
C ILE A 451 -0.80 -5.13 19.90
N ARG A 452 -0.67 -4.46 18.76
CA ARG A 452 -1.73 -3.66 18.11
C ARG A 452 -2.20 -4.26 16.78
N GLY A 453 -1.45 -5.21 16.22
CA GLY A 453 -1.73 -5.83 14.91
C GLY A 453 -0.69 -6.86 14.49
N GLY A 454 -1.09 -7.75 13.57
CA GLY A 454 -0.24 -8.81 13.02
C GLY A 454 0.18 -9.85 14.07
N ASN A 455 1.24 -10.61 13.80
CA ASN A 455 1.74 -11.64 14.72
C ASN A 455 2.98 -11.17 15.49
N LEU A 456 3.07 -11.49 16.77
CA LEU A 456 4.28 -11.46 17.58
C LEU A 456 4.47 -12.82 18.24
N HIS A 457 5.50 -13.56 17.88
CA HIS A 457 5.82 -14.80 18.61
C HIS A 457 7.25 -14.81 19.14
N PHE A 458 7.36 -15.33 20.36
CA PHE A 458 8.61 -15.58 21.05
C PHE A 458 8.98 -17.05 20.85
N VAL A 459 10.22 -17.32 20.45
CA VAL A 459 10.66 -18.71 20.23
C VAL A 459 10.59 -19.51 21.53
N ASP A 460 10.97 -18.90 22.65
CA ASP A 460 10.92 -19.51 23.98
C ASP A 460 10.79 -18.47 25.12
N ASN A 461 10.74 -18.94 26.36
CA ASN A 461 10.61 -18.07 27.54
C ASN A 461 11.84 -17.18 27.78
N ALA A 462 13.02 -17.50 27.24
CA ALA A 462 14.19 -16.63 27.37
C ALA A 462 14.03 -15.37 26.52
N ALA A 463 13.27 -15.43 25.43
CA ALA A 463 12.98 -14.29 24.57
C ALA A 463 11.97 -13.30 25.15
N LEU A 464 11.21 -13.67 26.19
CA LEU A 464 10.13 -12.85 26.80
C LEU A 464 10.62 -11.62 27.60
N GLY A 465 11.89 -11.55 27.99
CA GLY A 465 12.37 -10.43 28.81
C GLY A 465 11.87 -10.46 30.27
N LEU A 466 11.91 -11.63 30.91
CA LEU A 466 11.35 -11.82 32.26
C LEU A 466 12.29 -11.42 33.41
N ASP A 467 13.38 -10.68 33.17
CA ASP A 467 14.39 -10.40 34.20
C ASP A 467 13.78 -9.49 35.30
N PRO A 468 13.63 -9.98 36.55
CA PRO A 468 13.00 -9.23 37.62
C PRO A 468 14.00 -8.25 38.23
N ALA A 469 14.28 -7.15 37.53
CA ALA A 469 14.83 -5.98 38.20
C ALA A 469 13.86 -5.60 39.36
N PRO A 470 14.36 -5.16 40.54
CA PRO A 470 13.49 -4.83 41.66
C PRO A 470 12.52 -3.70 41.29
N GLY A 471 11.26 -4.05 41.00
CA GLY A 471 10.21 -3.11 40.57
C GLY A 471 9.77 -3.23 39.11
N GLY A 472 10.28 -4.19 38.32
CA GLY A 472 9.82 -4.43 36.94
C GLY A 472 8.35 -4.84 36.86
N THR A 473 7.63 -4.28 35.90
CA THR A 473 6.18 -4.45 35.68
C THR A 473 5.83 -5.13 34.35
N ASN A 474 6.79 -5.76 33.66
CA ASN A 474 6.62 -6.32 32.30
C ASN A 474 5.28 -7.06 32.18
N SER A 475 4.35 -6.44 31.45
CA SER A 475 3.02 -6.93 31.14
C SER A 475 2.86 -7.03 29.63
N VAL A 476 1.97 -7.92 29.21
CA VAL A 476 1.43 -7.83 27.85
C VAL A 476 0.24 -6.87 27.86
N VAL A 477 0.11 -6.10 26.78
CA VAL A 477 -1.07 -5.30 26.46
C VAL A 477 -1.43 -5.58 24.99
N SER A 478 -2.31 -6.54 24.78
CA SER A 478 -2.75 -7.00 23.46
C SER A 478 -4.20 -6.62 23.18
N TRP A 479 -4.40 -5.76 22.18
CA TRP A 479 -5.70 -5.18 21.81
C TRP A 479 -5.97 -5.24 20.30
N GLY A 480 -5.25 -6.16 19.65
CA GLY A 480 -5.26 -6.45 18.23
C GLY A 480 -4.08 -7.35 17.87
N GLY A 481 -4.13 -8.00 16.71
CA GLY A 481 -3.10 -8.97 16.31
C GLY A 481 -3.09 -10.23 17.17
N ALA A 482 -1.99 -10.99 17.17
CA ALA A 482 -1.84 -12.21 17.94
C ALA A 482 -0.45 -12.33 18.58
N ILE A 483 -0.39 -12.94 19.77
CA ILE A 483 0.83 -13.22 20.52
C ILE A 483 0.93 -14.69 20.95
N GLY A 484 2.14 -15.26 20.97
CA GLY A 484 2.38 -16.61 21.47
C GLY A 484 3.82 -16.93 21.78
N VAL A 485 4.04 -18.13 22.33
CA VAL A 485 5.37 -18.71 22.56
C VAL A 485 5.47 -20.04 21.83
N ASP A 486 6.39 -20.14 20.87
CA ASP A 486 6.50 -21.30 19.96
C ASP A 486 6.81 -22.60 20.71
N SER A 487 7.61 -22.50 21.77
CA SER A 487 7.96 -23.63 22.64
C SER A 487 6.79 -24.16 23.49
N GLY A 488 5.67 -23.41 23.59
CA GLY A 488 4.44 -23.83 24.26
C GLY A 488 3.81 -22.75 25.13
N VAL A 489 2.47 -22.72 25.13
CA VAL A 489 1.64 -21.77 25.87
C VAL A 489 0.82 -22.48 26.96
N ILE A 490 0.32 -23.69 26.70
CA ILE A 490 -0.55 -24.40 27.64
C ILE A 490 0.26 -24.83 28.87
N GLY A 491 -0.07 -24.23 30.02
CA GLY A 491 0.65 -24.47 31.28
C GLY A 491 1.93 -23.66 31.45
N ASN A 492 2.23 -22.75 30.53
CA ASN A 492 3.35 -21.81 30.63
C ASN A 492 2.98 -20.66 31.57
N ALA A 493 3.24 -20.83 32.87
CA ALA A 493 2.88 -19.83 33.87
C ALA A 493 3.66 -18.51 33.70
N ASP A 494 4.89 -18.56 33.21
CA ASP A 494 5.70 -17.35 33.01
C ASP A 494 5.07 -16.44 31.96
N PHE A 495 4.60 -17.01 30.85
CA PHE A 495 3.91 -16.28 29.80
C PHE A 495 2.46 -15.91 30.18
N LEU A 496 1.68 -16.87 30.68
CA LEU A 496 0.26 -16.63 30.96
C LEU A 496 0.03 -15.61 32.10
N ASN A 497 0.98 -15.44 33.01
CA ASN A 497 0.86 -14.44 34.07
C ASN A 497 1.16 -13.00 33.59
N LEU A 498 1.63 -12.82 32.35
CA LEU A 498 1.80 -11.49 31.75
C LEU A 498 0.46 -10.88 31.30
N PHE A 499 -0.60 -11.70 31.20
CA PHE A 499 -1.92 -11.25 30.78
C PHE A 499 -2.81 -10.83 31.95
N SER A 500 -3.68 -9.86 31.68
CA SER A 500 -4.72 -9.37 32.58
C SER A 500 -6.11 -9.66 32.03
N THR A 501 -6.99 -10.15 32.91
CA THR A 501 -8.42 -10.41 32.62
C THR A 501 -9.34 -9.43 33.32
N ASP A 502 -8.81 -8.36 33.92
CA ASP A 502 -9.58 -7.46 34.77
C ASP A 502 -10.30 -6.39 33.93
N VAL A 503 -11.59 -6.62 33.68
CA VAL A 503 -12.50 -5.65 33.05
C VAL A 503 -13.18 -4.70 34.05
N ASN A 504 -12.95 -4.89 35.36
CA ASN A 504 -13.70 -4.23 36.45
C ASN A 504 -12.84 -3.30 37.32
N SER A 505 -11.59 -3.06 36.94
CA SER A 505 -10.81 -1.98 37.53
C SER A 505 -11.43 -0.63 37.11
N SER A 506 -11.21 0.44 37.86
CA SER A 506 -11.60 1.81 37.45
C SER A 506 -10.97 2.25 36.11
N ASP A 507 -10.08 1.41 35.57
CA ASP A 507 -9.56 1.43 34.22
C ASP A 507 -9.95 0.10 33.50
N PRO A 508 -11.03 0.09 32.70
CA PRO A 508 -11.51 -1.10 31.97
C PRO A 508 -10.62 -1.50 30.77
N TYR A 509 -9.52 -0.78 30.52
CA TYR A 509 -8.68 -0.92 29.33
C TYR A 509 -7.37 -1.69 29.57
N LEU A 510 -7.30 -2.42 30.70
CA LEU A 510 -6.19 -3.32 31.05
C LEU A 510 -6.48 -4.80 30.70
N ALA A 511 -7.57 -5.12 30.02
CA ALA A 511 -7.87 -6.49 29.62
C ALA A 511 -7.23 -6.82 28.27
N ASP A 512 -6.47 -7.92 28.21
CA ASP A 512 -5.94 -8.44 26.95
C ASP A 512 -7.06 -9.14 26.17
N ASP A 513 -7.44 -8.56 25.03
CA ASP A 513 -8.51 -9.04 24.15
C ASP A 513 -8.03 -9.38 22.72
N GLY A 514 -6.72 -9.27 22.44
CA GLY A 514 -6.10 -9.73 21.19
C GLY A 514 -6.08 -11.25 21.00
N GLY A 515 -5.35 -11.73 19.97
CA GLY A 515 -5.21 -13.13 19.63
C GLY A 515 -4.13 -13.86 20.44
N LEU A 516 -4.40 -15.12 20.80
CA LEU A 516 -3.46 -16.03 21.46
C LEU A 516 -3.08 -17.17 20.49
N MET A 517 -1.82 -17.17 20.05
CA MET A 517 -1.24 -18.29 19.31
C MET A 517 -0.77 -19.35 20.30
N LEU A 518 -1.07 -20.62 20.01
CA LEU A 518 -0.55 -21.74 20.79
C LEU A 518 0.81 -22.18 20.23
N GLY A 519 1.56 -22.99 20.98
CA GLY A 519 2.75 -23.64 20.43
C GLY A 519 2.38 -24.56 19.26
N VAL A 520 3.29 -24.74 18.29
CA VAL A 520 3.05 -25.50 17.05
C VAL A 520 2.54 -26.94 17.29
N GLY A 521 2.81 -27.52 18.47
CA GLY A 521 2.33 -28.85 18.88
C GLY A 521 1.04 -28.89 19.73
N GLU A 522 0.44 -27.75 20.07
CA GLU A 522 -0.63 -27.64 21.07
C GLU A 522 -2.04 -27.55 20.47
N TYR A 523 -2.18 -27.30 19.17
CA TYR A 523 -3.47 -27.15 18.49
C TYR A 523 -4.37 -28.41 18.50
N ASN A 524 -3.87 -29.54 19.00
CA ASN A 524 -4.66 -30.76 19.20
C ASN A 524 -5.14 -30.95 20.66
N GLN A 525 -4.78 -30.06 21.56
CA GLN A 525 -5.11 -30.15 22.99
C GLN A 525 -6.48 -29.53 23.30
N ASN A 526 -7.12 -30.02 24.35
CA ASN A 526 -8.32 -29.38 24.88
C ASN A 526 -7.93 -28.10 25.65
N ILE A 527 -8.62 -27.00 25.34
CA ILE A 527 -8.37 -25.69 25.94
C ILE A 527 -9.61 -25.18 26.67
N SER A 528 -9.38 -24.41 27.73
CA SER A 528 -10.44 -23.80 28.53
C SER A 528 -10.07 -22.37 28.93
N PHE A 529 -10.78 -21.41 28.36
CA PHE A 529 -10.73 -19.98 28.70
C PHE A 529 -11.61 -19.62 29.91
N ALA A 530 -12.50 -20.55 30.30
CA ALA A 530 -13.35 -20.38 31.47
C ALA A 530 -12.54 -20.28 32.79
N PRO A 531 -13.09 -19.63 33.85
CA PRO A 531 -12.44 -19.53 35.16
C PRO A 531 -11.96 -20.87 35.71
N GLY A 532 -10.68 -20.93 36.11
CA GLY A 532 -10.00 -22.15 36.55
C GLY A 532 -9.56 -23.11 35.44
N GLY A 533 -9.75 -22.75 34.16
CA GLY A 533 -9.23 -23.45 33.00
C GLY A 533 -7.73 -23.28 32.79
N ASN A 534 -7.15 -24.03 31.84
CA ASN A 534 -5.71 -23.96 31.53
C ASN A 534 -5.29 -22.66 30.82
N LEU A 535 -6.25 -21.88 30.29
CA LEU A 535 -6.05 -20.58 29.67
C LEU A 535 -6.90 -19.47 30.35
N ASP A 536 -7.28 -19.63 31.63
CA ASP A 536 -8.11 -18.66 32.37
C ASP A 536 -7.52 -17.23 32.32
N LYS A 537 -6.18 -17.12 32.40
CA LYS A 537 -5.45 -15.84 32.32
C LYS A 537 -5.52 -15.15 30.96
N ALA A 538 -5.78 -15.90 29.89
CA ALA A 538 -6.03 -15.37 28.55
C ALA A 538 -7.53 -15.44 28.22
N GLY A 539 -8.40 -15.46 29.23
CA GLY A 539 -9.82 -15.79 29.09
C GLY A 539 -10.65 -14.87 28.19
N LEU A 540 -10.14 -13.66 27.89
CA LEU A 540 -10.78 -12.67 27.02
C LEU A 540 -10.16 -12.59 25.61
N MET A 541 -9.05 -13.29 25.40
CA MET A 541 -8.34 -13.34 24.11
C MET A 541 -9.05 -14.28 23.13
N SER A 542 -8.83 -14.08 21.83
CA SER A 542 -9.26 -14.99 20.77
C SER A 542 -8.22 -16.09 20.54
N LEU A 543 -8.64 -17.32 20.19
CA LEU A 543 -7.71 -18.34 19.71
C LEU A 543 -7.25 -17.94 18.30
N ALA A 544 -5.94 -17.81 18.10
CA ALA A 544 -5.32 -17.38 16.85
C ALA A 544 -4.41 -18.46 16.25
N ALA A 545 -4.04 -18.28 14.98
CA ALA A 545 -3.08 -19.12 14.26
C ALA A 545 -1.76 -18.37 14.02
N HIS A 546 -0.68 -19.13 13.90
CA HIS A 546 0.58 -18.69 13.29
C HIS A 546 0.36 -18.27 11.86
N GLU A 547 1.27 -17.45 11.34
CA GLU A 547 1.24 -16.90 9.98
C GLU A 547 1.17 -17.96 8.89
N ASP A 548 1.73 -19.16 9.13
CA ASP A 548 1.66 -20.31 8.21
C ASP A 548 0.31 -21.06 8.29
N GLY A 549 -0.58 -20.65 9.19
CA GLY A 549 -1.85 -21.31 9.49
C GLY A 549 -1.74 -22.50 10.43
N ASN A 550 -2.84 -22.84 11.11
CA ASN A 550 -2.91 -23.99 12.00
C ASN A 550 -4.28 -24.69 11.94
N VAL A 551 -4.26 -26.01 12.15
CA VAL A 551 -5.48 -26.83 12.27
C VAL A 551 -5.71 -27.16 13.74
N PHE A 552 -6.77 -26.60 14.33
CA PHE A 552 -7.17 -26.87 15.70
C PHE A 552 -8.14 -28.06 15.77
N THR A 553 -7.78 -29.13 16.46
CA THR A 553 -8.63 -30.35 16.58
C THR A 553 -9.09 -30.64 18.00
N GLY A 554 -8.65 -29.85 18.99
CA GLY A 554 -9.07 -30.00 20.39
C GLY A 554 -10.51 -29.55 20.64
N ALA A 555 -10.98 -29.71 21.88
CA ALA A 555 -12.21 -29.10 22.37
C ALA A 555 -11.93 -27.71 22.98
N ILE A 556 -12.84 -26.76 22.76
CA ILE A 556 -12.79 -25.41 23.32
C ILE A 556 -13.87 -25.27 24.40
N THR A 557 -13.47 -24.92 25.62
CA THR A 557 -14.41 -24.44 26.65
C THR A 557 -14.33 -22.91 26.70
N PRO A 558 -15.34 -22.19 26.20
CA PRO A 558 -15.30 -20.73 26.11
C PRO A 558 -15.51 -20.08 27.48
N ARG A 559 -15.05 -18.83 27.62
CA ARG A 559 -15.41 -17.96 28.73
C ARG A 559 -16.73 -17.25 28.41
N ASP A 560 -17.60 -17.11 29.40
CA ASP A 560 -18.87 -16.37 29.31
C ASP A 560 -19.79 -16.83 28.16
N ASN A 561 -19.73 -18.12 27.82
CA ASN A 561 -20.44 -18.74 26.71
C ASN A 561 -20.15 -18.09 25.33
N LEU A 562 -18.97 -17.50 25.15
CA LEU A 562 -18.55 -16.85 23.91
C LEU A 562 -17.24 -17.46 23.41
N TYR A 563 -17.31 -18.17 22.28
CA TYR A 563 -16.14 -18.55 21.52
C TYR A 563 -15.53 -17.29 20.91
N ARG A 564 -14.23 -17.07 21.16
CA ARG A 564 -13.46 -15.99 20.53
C ARG A 564 -12.42 -16.62 19.65
N LEU A 565 -12.52 -16.42 18.34
CA LEU A 565 -11.63 -17.02 17.34
C LEU A 565 -11.08 -15.92 16.43
N GLY A 566 -9.94 -16.19 15.78
CA GLY A 566 -9.26 -15.21 14.94
C GLY A 566 -8.14 -14.50 15.69
N GLY A 567 -7.47 -13.58 15.00
CA GLY A 567 -6.28 -12.91 15.48
C GLY A 567 -5.10 -13.13 14.54
N GLY A 568 -4.30 -12.08 14.37
CA GLY A 568 -3.06 -12.17 13.61
C GLY A 568 -3.28 -12.15 12.09
N VAL A 569 -2.50 -12.94 11.36
CA VAL A 569 -2.59 -13.04 9.88
C VAL A 569 -2.84 -14.43 9.32
N GLY A 570 -2.69 -15.48 10.13
CA GLY A 570 -2.84 -16.85 9.66
C GLY A 570 -4.29 -17.34 9.60
N THR A 571 -4.48 -18.48 8.94
CA THR A 571 -5.74 -19.22 8.93
C THR A 571 -5.81 -20.23 10.08
N LEU A 572 -6.82 -20.09 10.94
CA LEU A 572 -7.20 -21.05 11.97
C LEU A 572 -8.30 -21.97 11.45
N THR A 573 -7.97 -23.23 11.18
CA THR A 573 -8.93 -24.23 10.68
C THR A 573 -9.48 -25.10 11.81
N LEU A 574 -10.81 -25.19 11.92
CA LEU A 574 -11.54 -26.10 12.82
C LEU A 574 -12.31 -27.13 11.97
N PRO A 575 -11.77 -28.36 11.78
CA PRO A 575 -12.30 -29.30 10.81
C PRO A 575 -13.33 -30.29 11.35
N ASN A 576 -13.55 -30.32 12.67
CA ASN A 576 -14.38 -31.34 13.29
C ASN A 576 -15.85 -30.92 13.32
N ALA A 577 -16.77 -31.87 13.07
CA ALA A 577 -18.20 -31.65 13.27
C ALA A 577 -18.51 -31.38 14.75
N ASN A 578 -19.35 -30.37 15.02
CA ASN A 578 -19.73 -29.89 16.34
C ASN A 578 -18.53 -29.60 17.26
N GLN A 579 -17.46 -29.03 16.67
CA GLN A 579 -16.32 -28.55 17.45
C GLN A 579 -16.71 -27.32 18.28
N LEU A 580 -17.63 -26.51 17.76
CA LEU A 580 -18.34 -25.45 18.48
C LEU A 580 -19.77 -25.93 18.73
N THR A 581 -20.22 -25.89 19.99
CA THR A 581 -21.49 -26.54 20.40
C THR A 581 -22.18 -25.82 21.56
N GLY A 582 -23.45 -26.15 21.80
CA GLY A 582 -24.19 -25.74 23.00
C GLY A 582 -24.76 -24.32 22.95
N ALA A 583 -25.23 -23.82 24.09
CA ALA A 583 -25.81 -22.48 24.20
C ALA A 583 -24.73 -21.38 24.28
N ASN A 584 -23.82 -21.40 23.31
CA ASN A 584 -22.70 -20.48 23.16
C ASN A 584 -22.86 -19.64 21.89
N SER A 585 -22.27 -18.46 21.87
CA SER A 585 -22.12 -17.59 20.70
C SER A 585 -20.70 -17.66 20.14
N LEU A 586 -20.50 -17.15 18.93
CA LEU A 586 -19.19 -16.99 18.28
C LEU A 586 -18.90 -15.51 18.00
N LEU A 587 -17.74 -15.04 18.44
CA LEU A 587 -17.11 -13.80 18.00
C LEU A 587 -15.82 -14.15 17.27
N ALA A 588 -15.78 -13.88 15.97
CA ALA A 588 -14.58 -13.93 15.17
C ALA A 588 -14.02 -12.50 15.06
N ILE A 589 -12.80 -12.27 15.53
CA ILE A 589 -12.23 -10.92 15.71
C ILE A 589 -10.69 -10.92 15.55
N ASN A 590 -10.08 -9.72 15.55
CA ASN A 590 -8.63 -9.46 15.62
C ASN A 590 -7.80 -9.77 14.36
N GLY A 591 -8.44 -10.03 13.23
CA GLY A 591 -7.77 -10.34 11.97
C GLY A 591 -7.62 -11.84 11.69
N GLY A 592 -6.87 -12.17 10.65
CA GLY A 592 -6.69 -13.55 10.17
C GLY A 592 -7.96 -14.14 9.55
N GLU A 593 -7.95 -15.47 9.39
CA GLU A 593 -9.07 -16.23 8.88
C GLU A 593 -9.46 -17.34 9.87
N VAL A 594 -10.75 -17.56 10.08
CA VAL A 594 -11.32 -18.68 10.83
C VAL A 594 -12.06 -19.58 9.86
N ALA A 595 -11.50 -20.75 9.55
CA ALA A 595 -12.12 -21.72 8.65
C ALA A 595 -12.89 -22.78 9.44
N LEU A 596 -14.22 -22.72 9.40
CA LEU A 596 -15.14 -23.69 9.98
C LEU A 596 -15.61 -24.65 8.87
N THR A 597 -14.80 -25.67 8.58
CA THR A 597 -15.00 -26.56 7.41
C THR A 597 -15.96 -27.70 7.68
N ASN A 598 -16.72 -27.65 8.78
CA ASN A 598 -17.73 -28.64 9.11
C ASN A 598 -18.90 -28.01 9.88
N THR A 599 -20.01 -28.74 9.95
CA THR A 599 -21.22 -28.30 10.64
C THR A 599 -20.99 -28.14 12.15
N ASN A 600 -21.51 -27.06 12.73
CA ASN A 600 -21.51 -26.77 14.16
C ASN A 600 -22.95 -26.56 14.69
N ASP A 601 -23.18 -26.86 15.96
CA ASP A 601 -24.51 -26.85 16.60
C ASP A 601 -24.60 -25.92 17.82
N TYR A 602 -23.72 -24.91 17.90
CA TYR A 602 -23.90 -23.82 18.86
C TYR A 602 -25.14 -22.99 18.49
N SER A 603 -25.92 -22.57 19.49
CA SER A 603 -27.22 -21.94 19.26
C SER A 603 -27.25 -20.43 19.43
N GLY A 604 -26.15 -19.81 19.86
CA GLY A 604 -26.00 -18.35 19.95
C GLY A 604 -25.66 -17.71 18.61
N GLY A 605 -25.69 -16.38 18.57
CA GLY A 605 -25.34 -15.61 17.36
C GLY A 605 -23.86 -15.72 16.97
N THR A 606 -23.58 -15.36 15.72
CA THR A 606 -22.24 -15.24 15.15
C THR A 606 -21.94 -13.78 14.84
N GLU A 607 -20.80 -13.31 15.30
CA GLU A 607 -20.31 -11.97 15.08
C GLU A 607 -18.95 -12.02 14.40
N ILE A 608 -18.80 -11.26 13.31
CA ILE A 608 -17.59 -11.21 12.49
C ILE A 608 -17.10 -9.77 12.45
N GLN A 609 -15.94 -9.51 13.05
CA GLN A 609 -15.32 -8.19 13.12
C GLN A 609 -13.89 -8.24 12.61
N HIS A 610 -13.54 -7.45 11.59
CA HIS A 610 -12.15 -7.32 11.08
C HIS A 610 -11.46 -8.64 10.68
N THR A 611 -12.22 -9.73 10.50
CA THR A 611 -11.71 -11.08 10.20
C THR A 611 -12.51 -11.70 9.07
N THR A 612 -11.96 -12.76 8.48
CA THR A 612 -12.72 -13.65 7.57
C THR A 612 -13.18 -14.89 8.31
N VAL A 613 -14.44 -15.29 8.15
CA VAL A 613 -14.95 -16.61 8.55
C VAL A 613 -15.31 -17.38 7.29
N THR A 614 -14.62 -18.50 7.06
CA THR A 614 -14.85 -19.37 5.91
C THR A 614 -15.69 -20.58 6.33
N VAL A 615 -16.76 -20.87 5.59
CA VAL A 615 -17.66 -22.00 5.82
C VAL A 615 -17.92 -22.79 4.54
N GLU A 616 -18.16 -24.10 4.69
CA GLU A 616 -18.52 -24.99 3.57
C GLU A 616 -20.00 -25.41 3.57
N ASP A 617 -20.74 -25.11 4.65
CA ASP A 617 -22.15 -25.46 4.87
C ASP A 617 -22.90 -24.24 5.45
N LEU A 618 -23.95 -23.79 4.77
CA LEU A 618 -24.79 -22.67 5.19
C LEU A 618 -26.28 -23.01 5.10
N ALA A 619 -26.77 -23.87 5.99
CA ALA A 619 -28.18 -24.23 6.09
C ALA A 619 -29.11 -23.04 6.49
N ASN A 620 -30.42 -23.31 6.65
CA ASN A 620 -31.42 -22.37 7.17
C ASN A 620 -31.29 -22.11 8.68
N GLY A 621 -31.85 -21.00 9.15
CA GLY A 621 -32.02 -20.64 10.54
C GLY A 621 -32.65 -21.77 11.38
N GLY A 622 -32.10 -22.01 12.57
CA GLY A 622 -32.50 -23.09 13.47
C GLY A 622 -31.92 -24.47 13.13
N ALA A 623 -31.32 -24.65 11.96
CA ALA A 623 -30.55 -25.84 11.61
C ALA A 623 -29.06 -25.60 11.81
N ALA A 624 -28.34 -26.65 12.26
CA ALA A 624 -26.89 -26.61 12.39
C ALA A 624 -26.23 -26.36 11.02
N SER A 625 -25.18 -25.54 11.00
CA SER A 625 -24.42 -25.14 9.81
C SER A 625 -22.98 -24.78 10.21
N GLY A 626 -22.14 -24.33 9.28
CA GLY A 626 -20.82 -23.80 9.62
C GLY A 626 -20.86 -22.71 10.69
N ILE A 627 -21.89 -21.85 10.66
CA ILE A 627 -22.14 -20.75 11.62
C ILE A 627 -23.17 -21.08 12.70
N GLY A 628 -23.31 -22.37 13.05
CA GLY A 628 -24.18 -22.78 14.16
C GLY A 628 -25.66 -22.94 13.77
N SER A 629 -26.52 -22.98 14.79
CA SER A 629 -27.95 -23.28 14.69
C SER A 629 -28.86 -22.16 15.22
N SER A 630 -28.38 -20.91 15.25
CA SER A 630 -29.19 -19.74 15.59
C SER A 630 -30.38 -19.56 14.64
N SER A 631 -31.45 -18.87 15.08
CA SER A 631 -32.62 -18.56 14.24
C SER A 631 -32.25 -17.66 13.05
N SER A 632 -33.16 -17.49 12.11
CA SER A 632 -32.97 -16.69 10.90
C SER A 632 -32.97 -15.16 11.13
N ASP A 633 -33.16 -14.69 12.37
CA ASP A 633 -33.22 -13.27 12.73
C ASP A 633 -31.88 -12.55 12.41
N GLU A 634 -31.95 -11.32 11.91
CA GLU A 634 -30.80 -10.53 11.45
C GLU A 634 -29.76 -10.24 12.54
N ALA A 635 -30.19 -10.19 13.81
CA ALA A 635 -29.32 -9.99 14.95
C ALA A 635 -28.41 -11.20 15.25
N ASN A 636 -28.68 -12.37 14.66
CA ASN A 636 -27.89 -13.58 14.92
C ASN A 636 -26.66 -13.73 14.02
N LEU A 637 -26.52 -12.89 12.99
CA LEU A 637 -25.32 -12.79 12.17
C LEU A 637 -24.97 -11.32 12.00
N PHE A 638 -23.97 -10.85 12.75
CA PHE A 638 -23.50 -9.48 12.68
C PHE A 638 -22.15 -9.42 11.98
N ILE A 639 -22.01 -8.57 10.97
CA ILE A 639 -20.76 -8.44 10.20
C ILE A 639 -20.37 -6.96 10.16
N GLN A 640 -19.18 -6.65 10.68
CA GLN A 640 -18.61 -5.30 10.59
C GLN A 640 -17.15 -5.34 10.15
N SER A 641 -16.86 -4.75 8.99
CA SER A 641 -15.50 -4.73 8.42
C SER A 641 -14.86 -6.12 8.31
N GLY A 642 -15.68 -7.18 8.27
CA GLY A 642 -15.28 -8.57 8.16
C GLY A 642 -15.99 -9.27 7.00
N THR A 643 -15.65 -10.53 6.80
CA THR A 643 -16.12 -11.31 5.65
C THR A 643 -16.71 -12.64 6.10
N LEU A 644 -17.95 -12.94 5.68
CA LEU A 644 -18.45 -14.31 5.65
C LEU A 644 -18.15 -14.88 4.27
N LYS A 645 -17.24 -15.86 4.21
CA LYS A 645 -16.83 -16.53 2.97
C LYS A 645 -17.48 -17.90 2.87
N TYR A 646 -18.25 -18.11 1.82
CA TYR A 646 -18.79 -19.41 1.45
C TYR A 646 -17.84 -20.11 0.48
N ALA A 647 -17.39 -21.32 0.83
CA ALA A 647 -16.47 -22.14 0.05
C ALA A 647 -17.06 -23.53 -0.29
N GLY A 648 -18.36 -23.73 -0.08
CA GLY A 648 -19.03 -25.02 -0.25
C GLY A 648 -19.36 -25.41 -1.70
N SER A 649 -20.12 -26.50 -1.85
CA SER A 649 -20.57 -27.01 -3.16
C SER A 649 -21.91 -26.49 -3.65
N GLY A 650 -22.47 -25.50 -2.94
CA GLY A 650 -23.75 -24.86 -3.19
C GLY A 650 -24.75 -25.12 -2.07
N ASP A 651 -25.38 -24.04 -1.59
CA ASP A 651 -26.32 -24.05 -0.46
C ASP A 651 -27.36 -22.93 -0.59
N SER A 652 -28.46 -23.08 0.15
CA SER A 652 -29.47 -22.03 0.32
C SER A 652 -29.72 -21.78 1.81
N THR A 653 -29.94 -20.52 2.17
CA THR A 653 -30.24 -20.10 3.55
C THR A 653 -31.32 -19.04 3.62
N ASP A 654 -32.22 -19.15 4.61
CA ASP A 654 -33.18 -18.10 4.97
C ASP A 654 -32.65 -17.12 6.02
N ARG A 655 -31.38 -17.23 6.42
CA ARG A 655 -30.77 -16.37 7.44
C ARG A 655 -30.60 -14.93 6.93
N LEU A 656 -31.00 -13.98 7.75
CA LEU A 656 -30.64 -12.58 7.59
C LEU A 656 -29.33 -12.28 8.30
N PHE A 657 -28.74 -11.13 8.01
CA PHE A 657 -27.58 -10.59 8.71
C PHE A 657 -27.69 -9.09 8.92
N THR A 658 -26.89 -8.57 9.84
CA THR A 658 -26.75 -7.14 10.10
C THR A 658 -25.48 -6.60 9.45
N ILE A 659 -25.62 -5.53 8.66
CA ILE A 659 -24.51 -4.72 8.13
C ILE A 659 -24.08 -3.74 9.22
N GLY A 660 -22.89 -3.96 9.77
CA GLY A 660 -22.29 -3.07 10.77
C GLY A 660 -21.95 -1.70 10.22
N THR A 661 -21.67 -0.73 11.09
CA THR A 661 -21.38 0.66 10.71
C THR A 661 -20.17 0.83 9.78
N ARG A 662 -19.28 -0.17 9.75
CA ARG A 662 -18.08 -0.26 8.89
C ARG A 662 -18.30 -1.06 7.59
N GLY A 663 -19.54 -1.44 7.30
CA GLY A 663 -19.89 -2.30 6.17
C GLY A 663 -19.72 -3.78 6.47
N ALA A 664 -20.15 -4.61 5.52
CA ALA A 664 -20.11 -6.08 5.62
C ALA A 664 -19.68 -6.68 4.28
N THR A 665 -19.01 -7.82 4.30
CA THR A 665 -18.66 -8.57 3.08
C THR A 665 -19.26 -9.97 3.11
N ILE A 666 -19.94 -10.33 2.03
CA ILE A 666 -20.31 -11.72 1.72
C ILE A 666 -19.49 -12.14 0.51
N GLU A 667 -18.71 -13.20 0.65
CA GLU A 667 -17.87 -13.74 -0.41
C GLU A 667 -18.37 -15.13 -0.80
N SER A 668 -18.58 -15.37 -2.09
CA SER A 668 -18.85 -16.73 -2.61
C SER A 668 -17.71 -17.19 -3.50
N SER A 669 -16.92 -18.11 -2.98
CA SER A 669 -15.74 -18.68 -3.67
C SER A 669 -15.75 -20.21 -3.62
N GLY A 670 -16.93 -20.79 -3.39
CA GLY A 670 -17.18 -22.23 -3.44
C GLY A 670 -17.32 -22.75 -4.87
N SER A 671 -17.41 -24.07 -5.00
CA SER A 671 -17.67 -24.72 -6.29
C SER A 671 -19.15 -24.63 -6.73
N GLY A 672 -20.06 -24.32 -5.80
CA GLY A 672 -21.47 -24.05 -6.11
C GLY A 672 -21.94 -22.74 -5.50
N ALA A 673 -23.05 -22.22 -6.02
CA ALA A 673 -23.58 -20.92 -5.65
C ALA A 673 -24.25 -20.94 -4.26
N VAL A 674 -24.23 -19.79 -3.59
CA VAL A 674 -24.95 -19.57 -2.33
C VAL A 674 -26.18 -18.70 -2.56
N GLU A 675 -27.33 -19.13 -2.03
CA GLU A 675 -28.61 -18.42 -2.17
C GLU A 675 -29.14 -17.96 -0.82
N PHE A 676 -29.25 -16.65 -0.60
CA PHE A 676 -29.96 -16.06 0.54
C PHE A 676 -31.41 -15.81 0.14
N THR A 677 -32.35 -16.59 0.70
CA THR A 677 -33.72 -16.71 0.18
C THR A 677 -34.77 -15.92 0.96
N SER A 678 -34.39 -15.26 2.07
CA SER A 678 -35.33 -14.44 2.84
C SER A 678 -35.72 -13.20 2.06
N SER A 679 -37.01 -12.83 2.08
CA SER A 679 -37.51 -11.58 1.47
C SER A 679 -37.70 -10.47 2.50
N ALA A 680 -37.21 -10.65 3.73
CA ALA A 680 -37.23 -9.63 4.77
C ALA A 680 -36.01 -8.71 4.63
N ALA A 681 -36.05 -7.55 5.29
CA ALA A 681 -34.95 -6.60 5.28
C ALA A 681 -33.76 -7.11 6.12
N LEU A 682 -32.55 -6.83 5.64
CA LEU A 682 -31.33 -6.98 6.42
C LEU A 682 -31.32 -6.00 7.60
N GLY A 683 -30.59 -6.36 8.66
CA GLY A 683 -30.27 -5.42 9.73
C GLY A 683 -29.27 -4.39 9.23
N VAL A 684 -29.40 -3.13 9.65
CA VAL A 684 -28.39 -2.10 9.42
C VAL A 684 -28.09 -1.43 10.75
N ASP A 685 -26.85 -1.53 11.17
CA ASP A 685 -26.41 -1.08 12.47
C ASP A 685 -26.31 0.44 12.57
N ILE A 686 -26.54 0.94 13.78
CA ILE A 686 -26.40 2.36 14.13
C ILE A 686 -25.48 2.48 15.34
N ALA A 687 -24.72 3.57 15.39
CA ALA A 687 -23.81 3.77 16.50
C ALA A 687 -24.56 3.96 17.83
N GLU A 688 -24.13 3.29 18.89
CA GLU A 688 -24.84 3.35 20.16
C GLU A 688 -24.58 4.65 20.95
N GLU A 689 -25.55 5.03 21.78
CA GLU A 689 -25.39 6.14 22.73
C GLU A 689 -24.43 5.75 23.85
N ARG A 690 -23.58 6.69 24.26
CA ARG A 690 -22.53 6.48 25.27
C ARG A 690 -22.52 7.59 26.30
N THR A 691 -22.02 7.28 27.50
CA THR A 691 -21.61 8.31 28.47
C THR A 691 -20.12 8.56 28.27
N ALA A 692 -19.72 9.84 28.16
CA ALA A 692 -18.33 10.21 27.98
C ALA A 692 -17.94 11.38 28.91
N ASP A 693 -16.66 11.43 29.28
CA ASP A 693 -16.07 12.62 29.89
C ASP A 693 -15.58 13.55 28.79
N VAL A 694 -16.23 14.68 28.65
CA VAL A 694 -15.74 15.72 27.74
C VAL A 694 -15.09 16.82 28.58
N ASN A 695 -13.75 16.86 28.59
CA ASN A 695 -12.92 17.84 29.29
C ASN A 695 -13.08 17.89 30.83
N SER A 696 -12.92 16.76 31.55
CA SER A 696 -12.96 16.70 33.02
C SER A 696 -11.62 16.40 33.71
N GLY A 697 -10.52 17.06 33.31
CA GLY A 697 -9.23 16.90 33.98
C GLY A 697 -8.17 17.92 33.54
N ALA A 698 -7.23 18.24 34.42
CA ALA A 698 -6.24 19.33 34.30
C ALA A 698 -5.15 19.09 33.23
N PHE A 699 -5.54 18.88 31.97
CA PHE A 699 -4.59 18.76 30.86
C PHE A 699 -4.20 20.14 30.30
N PRO A 700 -2.90 20.42 30.10
CA PRO A 700 -2.44 21.72 29.63
C PRO A 700 -2.74 21.92 28.13
N THR A 701 -3.48 22.99 27.84
CA THR A 701 -3.50 23.79 26.60
C THR A 701 -2.72 23.26 25.38
N SER A 702 -3.40 22.63 24.41
CA SER A 702 -3.06 22.75 22.96
C SER A 702 -4.07 22.11 21.98
N PHE A 703 -4.90 21.14 22.38
CA PHE A 703 -5.88 20.48 21.49
C PHE A 703 -7.28 20.46 22.11
N ASN A 704 -8.18 21.36 21.68
CA ASN A 704 -9.57 21.35 22.18
C ASN A 704 -10.51 20.52 21.29
N ASP A 705 -10.02 19.56 20.49
CA ASP A 705 -10.81 18.76 19.52
C ASP A 705 -10.99 17.29 19.94
N GLU A 706 -10.69 16.92 21.19
CA GLU A 706 -10.64 15.53 21.68
C GLU A 706 -11.80 15.19 22.64
N VAL A 707 -12.39 14.00 22.50
CA VAL A 707 -13.34 13.41 23.46
C VAL A 707 -12.76 12.09 23.95
N VAL A 708 -12.76 11.87 25.26
CA VAL A 708 -12.06 10.75 25.92
C VAL A 708 -13.02 9.97 26.82
N ASN A 709 -12.56 8.84 27.36
CA ASN A 709 -13.33 7.95 28.25
C ASN A 709 -14.58 7.33 27.59
N LEU A 710 -14.54 7.01 26.29
CA LEU A 710 -15.65 6.34 25.61
C LEU A 710 -15.66 4.84 25.93
N THR A 711 -16.73 4.30 26.50
CA THR A 711 -16.76 2.89 26.93
C THR A 711 -16.48 1.85 25.82
N ASN A 712 -16.83 2.13 24.57
CA ASN A 712 -16.47 1.36 23.38
C ASN A 712 -16.36 2.31 22.17
N VAL A 713 -15.61 1.95 21.13
CA VAL A 713 -15.48 2.68 19.87
C VAL A 713 -15.57 1.78 18.61
N ASP A 714 -15.93 0.51 18.74
CA ASP A 714 -15.87 -0.47 17.64
C ASP A 714 -16.80 -0.13 16.47
N ASP A 715 -17.97 0.43 16.78
CA ASP A 715 -18.98 0.93 15.86
C ASP A 715 -18.68 2.35 15.33
N LEU A 716 -17.67 3.04 15.84
CA LEU A 716 -17.35 4.42 15.47
C LEU A 716 -16.42 4.46 14.25
N VAL A 717 -16.71 5.35 13.30
CA VAL A 717 -15.89 5.56 12.11
C VAL A 717 -15.64 7.05 11.84
N PRO A 718 -14.47 7.41 11.25
CA PRO A 718 -14.24 8.75 10.75
C PRO A 718 -15.35 9.20 9.80
N GLY A 719 -15.84 10.43 9.97
CA GLY A 719 -16.93 11.04 9.21
C GLY A 719 -18.30 10.94 9.87
N MET A 720 -18.48 10.10 10.91
CA MET A 720 -19.72 10.08 11.71
C MET A 720 -19.99 11.43 12.35
N LEU A 721 -21.25 11.87 12.32
CA LEU A 721 -21.65 13.06 13.07
C LEU A 721 -21.58 12.80 14.58
N PHE A 722 -21.25 13.86 15.31
CA PHE A 722 -21.14 13.86 16.76
C PHE A 722 -22.18 14.79 17.38
N PHE A 723 -22.93 14.30 18.35
CA PHE A 723 -23.93 15.06 19.09
C PHE A 723 -23.78 14.87 20.59
N THR A 724 -24.11 15.92 21.34
CA THR A 724 -24.26 15.85 22.80
C THR A 724 -25.64 16.34 23.19
N ASP A 725 -26.28 15.69 24.16
CA ASP A 725 -27.50 16.22 24.74
C ASP A 725 -27.20 17.28 25.82
N GLY A 726 -28.13 18.23 25.99
CA GLY A 726 -28.14 19.14 27.13
C GLY A 726 -27.80 20.60 26.86
N THR A 727 -27.63 21.33 27.95
CA THR A 727 -27.28 22.75 27.97
C THR A 727 -26.03 22.97 28.79
N ASP A 728 -25.23 23.97 28.44
CA ASP A 728 -24.07 24.36 29.21
C ASP A 728 -24.48 24.83 30.63
N VAL A 729 -23.48 25.10 31.47
CA VAL A 729 -23.68 25.66 32.82
C VAL A 729 -24.40 27.03 32.84
N PHE A 730 -24.65 27.62 31.67
CA PHE A 730 -25.38 28.88 31.45
C PHE A 730 -26.73 28.69 30.73
N GLY A 731 -27.17 27.45 30.48
CA GLY A 731 -28.45 27.14 29.83
C GLY A 731 -28.48 27.28 28.30
N GLN A 732 -27.33 27.35 27.63
CA GLN A 732 -27.21 27.33 26.15
C GLN A 732 -27.12 25.89 25.63
N PRO A 733 -27.72 25.51 24.49
CA PRO A 733 -27.59 24.16 23.94
C PRO A 733 -26.12 23.76 23.73
N LEU A 734 -25.71 22.60 24.24
CA LEU A 734 -24.39 22.02 23.99
C LEU A 734 -24.43 21.41 22.57
N ILE A 735 -24.01 22.22 21.58
CA ILE A 735 -23.71 21.86 20.19
C ILE A 735 -24.86 21.21 19.39
N PRO A 736 -25.61 22.00 18.60
CA PRO A 736 -26.40 21.52 17.47
C PRO A 736 -25.85 22.08 16.15
N ALA A 737 -24.55 21.91 15.90
CA ALA A 737 -23.95 22.41 14.66
C ALA A 737 -23.83 21.26 13.65
N GLU A 738 -24.64 21.32 12.60
CA GLU A 738 -24.44 20.55 11.37
C GLU A 738 -22.94 20.55 11.00
N GLY A 739 -22.36 19.37 10.77
CA GLY A 739 -21.01 19.22 10.21
C GLY A 739 -19.87 18.91 11.19
N VAL A 740 -20.12 18.78 12.50
CA VAL A 740 -19.10 18.23 13.42
C VAL A 740 -19.02 16.72 13.23
N THR A 741 -17.84 16.23 12.82
CA THR A 741 -17.61 14.83 12.51
C THR A 741 -16.41 14.28 13.26
N ILE A 742 -16.41 12.96 13.46
CA ILE A 742 -15.23 12.21 13.89
C ILE A 742 -14.14 12.34 12.81
N ARG A 743 -12.96 12.80 13.18
CA ARG A 743 -11.78 12.81 12.33
C ARG A 743 -10.96 11.53 12.48
N SER A 744 -10.83 11.05 13.71
CA SER A 744 -10.15 9.79 14.00
C SER A 744 -10.75 9.13 15.23
N VAL A 745 -10.73 7.81 15.22
CA VAL A 745 -11.05 6.97 16.36
C VAL A 745 -9.75 6.32 16.79
N SER A 746 -9.46 6.33 18.09
CA SER A 746 -8.30 5.63 18.61
C SER A 746 -8.59 5.14 20.02
N ARG A 747 -8.07 3.97 20.38
CA ARG A 747 -7.87 3.65 21.78
C ARG A 747 -6.56 4.34 22.17
N ARG A 748 -6.61 5.43 22.94
CA ARG A 748 -5.41 6.21 23.31
C ARG A 748 -4.50 5.28 24.12
N SER A 749 -3.36 4.88 23.54
CA SER A 749 -2.18 4.67 24.36
C SER A 749 -1.79 6.03 24.92
N GLY A 750 -1.51 6.14 26.22
CA GLY A 750 -1.04 7.37 26.85
C GLY A 750 0.00 8.10 25.97
N PRO A 751 0.12 9.43 26.09
CA PRO A 751 0.97 10.18 25.17
C PRO A 751 2.40 9.64 25.29
N ILE A 752 2.95 9.25 24.15
CA ILE A 752 4.40 9.26 23.93
C ILE A 752 4.79 10.74 23.73
N ASP A 753 4.50 11.56 24.73
CA ASP A 753 4.97 12.94 24.85
C ASP A 753 5.73 13.03 26.16
N ASN A 754 6.81 13.79 26.15
CA ASN A 754 7.94 13.70 27.07
C ASN A 754 7.63 14.24 28.50
N ASP A 755 6.39 14.16 28.96
CA ASP A 755 5.95 14.73 30.23
C ASP A 755 5.02 13.78 31.01
N HIS A 756 5.58 13.25 32.10
CA HIS A 756 5.02 12.65 33.32
C HIS A 756 3.52 12.24 33.42
N ASP A 757 3.34 11.03 34.00
CA ASP A 757 2.30 10.63 34.96
C ASP A 757 0.80 10.71 34.54
N ASP A 758 0.38 10.01 33.49
CA ASP A 758 -1.02 9.53 33.41
C ASP A 758 -1.14 8.11 32.85
N PRO A 759 -1.44 7.10 33.68
CA PRO A 759 -1.52 5.69 33.27
C PRO A 759 -2.84 5.28 32.59
N ALA A 760 -3.80 6.19 32.38
CA ALA A 760 -5.11 5.78 31.86
C ALA A 760 -5.15 5.68 30.33
N TYR A 761 -5.14 4.44 29.82
CA TYR A 761 -5.50 4.11 28.44
C TYR A 761 -6.97 4.43 28.24
N LYS A 762 -7.31 5.34 27.31
CA LYS A 762 -8.71 5.80 27.14
C LYS A 762 -9.10 5.77 25.68
N ASN A 763 -10.19 5.07 25.37
CA ASN A 763 -10.87 5.25 24.09
C ASN A 763 -11.19 6.73 23.86
N GLN A 764 -10.75 7.23 22.72
CA GLN A 764 -10.88 8.62 22.35
C GLN A 764 -11.28 8.77 20.88
N ILE A 765 -11.88 9.89 20.60
CA ILE A 765 -12.08 10.38 19.24
C ILE A 765 -11.50 11.77 19.13
N ARG A 766 -10.99 12.10 17.94
CA ARG A 766 -10.73 13.48 17.57
C ARG A 766 -11.82 13.94 16.64
N LEU A 767 -12.21 15.20 16.77
CA LEU A 767 -13.24 15.83 15.97
C LEU A 767 -12.61 16.75 14.92
N ASN A 768 -13.34 17.05 13.85
CA ASN A 768 -12.95 18.07 12.88
C ASN A 768 -13.16 19.52 13.37
N HIS A 769 -13.47 19.69 14.67
CA HIS A 769 -13.87 20.97 15.24
C HIS A 769 -13.28 21.17 16.65
N VAL A 770 -12.80 22.38 16.91
CA VAL A 770 -12.29 22.81 18.22
C VAL A 770 -13.48 23.07 19.15
N LEU A 771 -13.68 22.22 20.15
CA LEU A 771 -14.65 22.44 21.21
C LEU A 771 -14.27 23.69 22.00
N SER A 772 -15.24 24.57 22.24
CA SER A 772 -15.02 25.66 23.21
C SER A 772 -14.85 25.02 24.60
N PRO A 773 -13.94 25.51 25.46
CA PRO A 773 -13.76 25.00 26.82
C PRO A 773 -15.00 25.32 27.65
N VAL A 774 -16.00 24.46 27.52
CA VAL A 774 -17.24 24.48 28.28
C VAL A 774 -17.29 23.11 28.95
N ALA A 775 -17.32 23.11 30.27
CA ALA A 775 -17.46 21.88 31.03
C ALA A 775 -18.81 21.26 30.67
N PHE A 776 -18.78 20.12 29.99
CA PHE A 776 -19.95 19.25 29.88
C PHE A 776 -20.31 18.81 31.30
N ALA A 777 -21.60 18.69 31.59
CA ALA A 777 -21.99 18.13 32.87
C ALA A 777 -21.42 16.70 32.96
N ASP A 778 -20.84 16.36 34.12
CA ASP A 778 -20.42 14.99 34.43
C ASP A 778 -21.59 14.02 34.14
N GLY A 779 -21.37 13.04 33.27
CA GLY A 779 -22.39 12.10 32.81
C GLY A 779 -23.27 12.53 31.62
N ALA A 780 -22.82 13.46 30.77
CA ALA A 780 -23.53 13.81 29.52
C ALA A 780 -23.65 12.61 28.56
N THR A 781 -24.79 12.50 27.86
CA THR A 781 -24.98 11.47 26.83
C THR A 781 -24.43 11.97 25.51
N VAL A 782 -23.55 11.19 24.90
CA VAL A 782 -22.99 11.41 23.58
C VAL A 782 -23.69 10.47 22.61
N ARG A 783 -24.11 11.00 21.46
CA ARG A 783 -24.74 10.26 20.37
C ARG A 783 -23.91 10.42 19.11
N PHE A 784 -23.84 9.35 18.33
CA PHE A 784 -23.07 9.28 17.09
C PHE A 784 -23.98 8.90 15.93
N GLY A 785 -23.56 9.27 14.73
CA GLY A 785 -24.24 8.89 13.50
C GLY A 785 -25.04 10.03 12.86
N PRO A 786 -25.56 9.89 11.64
CA PRO A 786 -25.38 8.74 10.77
C PRO A 786 -23.92 8.47 10.44
N ALA A 787 -23.60 7.19 10.24
CA ALA A 787 -22.32 6.79 9.64
C ALA A 787 -22.19 7.40 8.23
N PRO A 788 -20.97 7.66 7.76
CA PRO A 788 -20.71 7.78 6.33
C PRO A 788 -21.27 6.56 5.59
N GLU A 789 -21.39 6.70 4.27
CA GLU A 789 -21.82 5.60 3.43
C GLU A 789 -20.99 4.33 3.70
N ARG A 790 -21.69 3.26 4.11
CA ARG A 790 -21.12 1.93 4.35
C ARG A 790 -21.46 1.02 3.19
N LYS A 791 -20.58 0.07 2.87
CA LYS A 791 -20.80 -0.86 1.76
C LYS A 791 -21.21 -2.24 2.25
N LEU A 792 -22.25 -2.80 1.63
CA LEU A 792 -22.39 -4.25 1.52
C LEU A 792 -21.57 -4.69 0.32
N THR A 793 -20.48 -5.41 0.58
CA THR A 793 -19.59 -5.93 -0.46
C THR A 793 -19.97 -7.36 -0.80
N LEU A 794 -20.29 -7.60 -2.07
CA LEU A 794 -20.51 -8.90 -2.65
C LEU A 794 -19.25 -9.30 -3.42
N ALA A 795 -18.57 -10.34 -2.95
CA ALA A 795 -17.24 -10.72 -3.42
C ALA A 795 -17.19 -12.20 -3.86
N GLY A 796 -16.02 -12.61 -4.34
CA GLY A 796 -15.69 -14.01 -4.63
C GLY A 796 -15.56 -14.30 -6.12
N ASP A 797 -15.20 -15.55 -6.41
CA ASP A 797 -14.89 -16.04 -7.76
C ASP A 797 -15.91 -17.06 -8.29
N ASN A 798 -16.95 -17.40 -7.51
CA ASN A 798 -17.99 -18.32 -7.96
C ASN A 798 -18.78 -17.72 -9.13
N SER A 799 -18.80 -18.43 -10.26
CA SER A 799 -19.45 -18.01 -11.49
C SER A 799 -20.93 -18.38 -11.60
N GLY A 800 -21.48 -19.11 -10.62
CA GLY A 800 -22.91 -19.41 -10.55
C GLY A 800 -23.71 -18.20 -10.08
N ASP A 801 -25.04 -18.32 -10.10
CA ASP A 801 -25.94 -17.27 -9.61
C ASP A 801 -25.93 -17.26 -8.08
N ASN A 802 -25.03 -16.48 -7.48
CA ASN A 802 -25.06 -16.22 -6.03
C ASN A 802 -26.14 -15.19 -5.76
N THR A 803 -27.19 -15.56 -5.05
CA THR A 803 -28.42 -14.75 -4.98
C THR A 803 -28.59 -14.10 -3.62
N LEU A 804 -28.91 -12.80 -3.64
CA LEU A 804 -29.36 -12.03 -2.47
C LEU A 804 -30.81 -11.59 -2.70
N THR A 805 -31.76 -12.31 -2.12
CA THR A 805 -33.18 -11.91 -2.03
C THR A 805 -33.49 -10.92 -0.90
N PRO A 806 -32.78 -10.88 0.25
CA PRO A 806 -33.08 -9.94 1.33
C PRO A 806 -33.09 -8.48 0.87
N LEU A 807 -33.98 -7.68 1.47
CA LEU A 807 -34.08 -6.27 1.17
C LEU A 807 -32.93 -5.50 1.84
N VAL A 808 -32.29 -4.62 1.09
CA VAL A 808 -31.24 -3.72 1.56
C VAL A 808 -31.82 -2.32 1.67
N ASP A 809 -31.85 -1.81 2.90
CA ASP A 809 -32.34 -0.48 3.23
C ASP A 809 -31.20 0.38 3.80
N ASP A 810 -31.42 1.69 3.92
CA ASP A 810 -30.54 2.56 4.69
C ASP A 810 -30.74 2.36 6.20
N ALA A 811 -29.76 2.82 7.00
CA ALA A 811 -29.89 2.81 8.45
C ALA A 811 -31.04 3.72 8.91
N SER A 812 -31.66 3.33 10.03
CA SER A 812 -32.81 4.06 10.60
C SER A 812 -32.51 5.49 11.05
N ASP A 813 -31.24 5.84 11.24
CA ASP A 813 -30.75 7.18 11.56
C ASP A 813 -30.43 8.04 10.32
N GLY A 814 -30.64 7.49 9.11
CA GLY A 814 -30.34 8.13 7.83
C GLY A 814 -28.95 7.83 7.28
N GLY A 815 -28.18 6.91 7.89
CA GLY A 815 -26.87 6.50 7.37
C GLY A 815 -26.99 5.62 6.13
N LEU A 816 -26.31 6.03 5.06
CA LEU A 816 -26.45 5.43 3.73
C LEU A 816 -25.81 4.04 3.67
N VAL A 817 -26.47 3.13 2.96
CA VAL A 817 -25.90 1.84 2.53
C VAL A 817 -25.69 1.88 1.02
N GLY A 818 -24.50 1.51 0.56
CA GLY A 818 -24.21 1.26 -0.85
C GLY A 818 -23.87 -0.21 -1.10
N ILE A 819 -23.95 -0.63 -2.36
CA ILE A 819 -23.54 -1.96 -2.78
C ILE A 819 -22.17 -1.86 -3.46
N ARG A 820 -21.28 -2.82 -3.20
CA ARG A 820 -20.04 -2.99 -3.96
C ARG A 820 -19.92 -4.42 -4.43
N LYS A 821 -19.67 -4.63 -5.72
CA LYS A 821 -19.36 -5.94 -6.31
C LYS A 821 -17.88 -6.01 -6.67
N THR A 822 -17.18 -7.00 -6.13
CA THR A 822 -15.75 -7.28 -6.40
C THR A 822 -15.55 -8.76 -6.74
N GLY A 823 -14.33 -9.13 -7.16
CA GLY A 823 -14.00 -10.49 -7.57
C GLY A 823 -14.59 -10.86 -8.94
N SER A 824 -14.11 -11.95 -9.53
CA SER A 824 -14.54 -12.40 -10.86
C SER A 824 -15.93 -13.05 -10.89
N GLY A 825 -16.51 -13.37 -9.73
CA GLY A 825 -17.76 -14.10 -9.62
C GLY A 825 -19.01 -13.31 -10.02
N ARG A 826 -20.17 -13.98 -9.95
CA ARG A 826 -21.48 -13.45 -10.32
C ARG A 826 -22.41 -13.37 -9.12
N TRP A 827 -23.06 -12.22 -8.91
CA TRP A 827 -24.04 -12.00 -7.86
C TRP A 827 -25.35 -11.46 -8.44
N VAL A 828 -26.49 -11.90 -7.90
CA VAL A 828 -27.84 -11.54 -8.33
C VAL A 828 -28.59 -10.85 -7.19
N LEU A 829 -29.05 -9.62 -7.43
CA LEU A 829 -29.95 -8.87 -6.55
C LEU A 829 -31.40 -9.09 -6.99
N GLU A 830 -32.13 -9.90 -6.23
CA GLU A 830 -33.53 -10.22 -6.48
C GLU A 830 -34.50 -9.32 -5.70
N GLY A 831 -34.04 -8.73 -4.58
CA GLY A 831 -34.86 -7.88 -3.72
C GLY A 831 -35.16 -6.50 -4.32
N ASP A 832 -36.37 -6.00 -4.04
CA ASP A 832 -36.75 -4.61 -4.27
C ASP A 832 -36.16 -3.72 -3.16
N ASN A 833 -35.00 -3.13 -3.40
CA ASN A 833 -34.18 -2.48 -2.39
C ASN A 833 -34.37 -0.95 -2.35
N THR A 834 -34.26 -0.36 -1.16
CA THR A 834 -34.46 1.07 -0.94
C THR A 834 -33.24 1.83 -0.43
N TYR A 835 -32.07 1.16 -0.35
CA TYR A 835 -30.80 1.82 -0.04
C TYR A 835 -30.52 2.99 -0.98
N THR A 836 -29.89 4.06 -0.49
CA THR A 836 -29.65 5.28 -1.30
C THR A 836 -28.18 5.59 -1.56
N GLY A 837 -27.26 4.78 -1.01
CA GLY A 837 -25.85 4.83 -1.37
C GLY A 837 -25.57 4.39 -2.80
N SER A 838 -24.34 4.59 -3.24
CA SER A 838 -23.87 4.24 -4.58
C SER A 838 -23.68 2.73 -4.78
N THR A 839 -23.87 2.28 -6.01
CA THR A 839 -23.61 0.90 -6.45
C THR A 839 -22.32 0.87 -7.26
N GLU A 840 -21.31 0.12 -6.83
CA GLU A 840 -20.01 0.06 -7.49
C GLU A 840 -19.70 -1.36 -7.97
N VAL A 841 -19.56 -1.56 -9.28
CA VAL A 841 -19.17 -2.84 -9.87
C VAL A 841 -17.71 -2.77 -10.30
N GLN A 842 -16.81 -3.29 -9.45
CA GLN A 842 -15.36 -3.22 -9.65
C GLN A 842 -14.78 -4.50 -10.29
N GLY A 843 -15.60 -5.52 -10.50
CA GLY A 843 -15.18 -6.78 -11.12
C GLY A 843 -16.29 -7.83 -11.16
N GLY A 844 -16.22 -8.74 -12.12
CA GLY A 844 -17.20 -9.83 -12.29
C GLY A 844 -18.56 -9.30 -12.75
N VAL A 845 -19.64 -9.99 -12.42
CA VAL A 845 -21.01 -9.64 -12.87
C VAL A 845 -21.92 -9.32 -11.69
N LEU A 846 -22.56 -8.15 -11.70
CA LEU A 846 -23.72 -7.84 -10.85
C LEU A 846 -24.99 -7.89 -11.70
N VAL A 847 -25.91 -8.78 -11.36
CA VAL A 847 -27.22 -8.91 -12.01
C VAL A 847 -28.25 -8.24 -11.11
N VAL A 848 -29.02 -7.32 -11.68
CA VAL A 848 -30.09 -6.57 -10.99
C VAL A 848 -31.43 -6.99 -11.57
N ASN A 849 -32.17 -7.82 -10.83
CA ASN A 849 -33.51 -8.29 -11.22
C ASN A 849 -34.62 -7.60 -10.41
N GLY A 850 -34.32 -7.23 -9.16
CA GLY A 850 -35.24 -6.46 -8.32
C GLY A 850 -35.20 -4.95 -8.59
N ASP A 851 -36.16 -4.21 -8.03
CA ASP A 851 -36.20 -2.74 -8.12
C ASP A 851 -35.21 -2.06 -7.15
N GLN A 852 -34.24 -1.30 -7.67
CA GLN A 852 -33.28 -0.54 -6.87
C GLN A 852 -33.63 0.97 -6.86
N THR A 853 -34.92 1.33 -6.80
CA THR A 853 -35.42 2.72 -6.89
C THR A 853 -34.87 3.68 -5.84
N GLY A 854 -34.40 3.18 -4.69
CA GLY A 854 -33.67 4.01 -3.72
C GLY A 854 -32.25 4.35 -4.18
N GLY A 855 -31.65 3.52 -5.03
CA GLY A 855 -30.22 3.46 -5.31
C GLY A 855 -29.61 4.77 -5.78
N GLY A 856 -28.41 5.07 -5.28
CA GLY A 856 -27.57 6.15 -5.77
C GLY A 856 -26.96 5.85 -7.14
N MET A 857 -25.95 6.64 -7.51
CA MET A 857 -25.22 6.44 -8.77
C MET A 857 -24.66 5.01 -8.88
N THR A 858 -24.79 4.39 -10.05
CA THR A 858 -24.18 3.10 -10.37
C THR A 858 -22.97 3.32 -11.26
N THR A 859 -21.80 2.80 -10.86
CA THR A 859 -20.58 2.82 -11.66
C THR A 859 -20.08 1.41 -11.94
N VAL A 860 -19.54 1.19 -13.13
CA VAL A 860 -18.97 -0.10 -13.56
C VAL A 860 -17.55 0.16 -14.05
N ALA A 861 -16.55 -0.35 -13.32
CA ALA A 861 -15.14 -0.19 -13.63
C ALA A 861 -14.62 -1.33 -14.53
N ASP A 862 -13.36 -1.22 -14.95
CA ASP A 862 -12.64 -2.24 -15.73
C ASP A 862 -12.83 -3.65 -15.15
N GLY A 863 -13.18 -4.61 -16.01
CA GLY A 863 -13.48 -5.99 -15.64
C GLY A 863 -14.83 -6.23 -14.94
N GLY A 864 -15.57 -5.18 -14.60
CA GLY A 864 -16.93 -5.24 -14.07
C GLY A 864 -18.02 -5.25 -15.14
N ARG A 865 -19.14 -5.92 -14.87
CA ARG A 865 -20.32 -5.99 -15.73
C ARG A 865 -21.61 -5.82 -14.95
N ILE A 866 -22.50 -4.94 -15.43
CA ILE A 866 -23.88 -4.83 -14.95
C ILE A 866 -24.83 -5.62 -15.87
N ALA A 867 -25.83 -6.30 -15.31
CA ALA A 867 -26.80 -7.12 -16.04
C ALA A 867 -28.17 -7.11 -15.35
N GLY A 868 -29.15 -7.82 -15.92
CA GLY A 868 -30.45 -8.10 -15.31
C GLY A 868 -31.61 -7.30 -15.89
N ASP A 869 -32.83 -7.62 -15.44
CA ASP A 869 -34.11 -7.10 -15.95
C ASP A 869 -34.86 -6.18 -14.97
N GLY A 870 -34.18 -5.73 -13.92
CA GLY A 870 -34.69 -4.83 -12.89
C GLY A 870 -34.47 -3.34 -13.19
N SER A 871 -34.51 -2.51 -12.14
CA SER A 871 -34.38 -1.05 -12.25
C SER A 871 -33.28 -0.48 -11.34
N LEU A 872 -32.58 0.54 -11.82
CA LEU A 872 -31.63 1.36 -11.07
C LEU A 872 -32.26 2.72 -10.75
N GLY A 873 -32.26 3.11 -9.46
CA GLY A 873 -32.81 4.39 -9.01
C GLY A 873 -31.99 5.63 -9.39
N GLY A 874 -30.68 5.45 -9.62
CA GLY A 874 -29.74 6.49 -10.01
C GLY A 874 -29.35 6.44 -11.49
N GLY A 875 -28.32 7.21 -11.86
CA GLY A 875 -27.67 7.08 -13.17
C GLY A 875 -26.74 5.86 -13.24
N LEU A 876 -26.38 5.47 -14.47
CA LEU A 876 -25.41 4.42 -14.76
C LEU A 876 -24.25 5.01 -15.55
N THR A 877 -23.02 4.86 -15.05
CA THR A 877 -21.78 5.19 -15.76
C THR A 877 -20.96 3.93 -15.95
N LEU A 878 -20.58 3.64 -17.20
CA LEU A 878 -19.48 2.73 -17.48
C LEU A 878 -18.19 3.56 -17.46
N GLU A 879 -17.28 3.20 -16.58
CA GLU A 879 -15.92 3.75 -16.54
C GLU A 879 -15.03 2.99 -17.51
N GLU A 880 -13.78 3.42 -17.71
CA GLU A 880 -12.85 2.80 -18.66
C GLU A 880 -12.80 1.27 -18.51
N GLY A 881 -13.13 0.54 -19.57
CA GLY A 881 -13.18 -0.94 -19.60
C GLY A 881 -14.43 -1.58 -18.99
N GLY A 882 -15.41 -0.78 -18.55
CA GLY A 882 -16.67 -1.26 -17.95
C GLY A 882 -17.61 -1.92 -18.95
N GLY A 883 -18.36 -2.92 -18.49
CA GLY A 883 -19.25 -3.72 -19.33
C GLY A 883 -20.73 -3.63 -18.99
N PHE A 884 -21.58 -3.74 -20.01
CA PHE A 884 -23.01 -4.04 -19.89
C PHE A 884 -23.27 -5.42 -20.47
N LEU A 885 -23.81 -6.35 -19.67
CA LEU A 885 -24.13 -7.71 -20.11
C LEU A 885 -25.64 -7.87 -20.30
N VAL A 886 -26.05 -8.33 -21.48
CA VAL A 886 -27.44 -8.67 -21.81
C VAL A 886 -27.57 -10.16 -22.03
N GLU A 887 -28.57 -10.79 -21.40
CA GLU A 887 -28.95 -12.16 -21.70
C GLU A 887 -30.15 -12.18 -22.67
N LEU A 888 -30.03 -12.95 -23.75
CA LEU A 888 -31.07 -13.09 -24.77
C LEU A 888 -31.69 -14.48 -24.73
N LEU A 889 -33.01 -14.55 -24.52
CA LEU A 889 -33.76 -15.81 -24.41
C LEU A 889 -34.83 -15.89 -25.51
N GLY A 890 -34.39 -16.27 -26.71
CA GLY A 890 -35.27 -16.34 -27.89
C GLY A 890 -35.72 -14.96 -28.39
N ALA A 891 -36.98 -14.61 -28.08
CA ALA A 891 -37.58 -13.33 -28.47
C ALA A 891 -37.62 -12.30 -27.33
N THR A 892 -37.15 -12.67 -26.13
CA THR A 892 -37.02 -11.77 -24.98
C THR A 892 -35.55 -11.48 -24.70
N ALA A 893 -35.31 -10.35 -24.05
CA ALA A 893 -34.02 -9.93 -23.53
C ALA A 893 -34.22 -9.41 -22.11
N ASP A 894 -33.15 -9.42 -21.33
CA ASP A 894 -33.07 -8.62 -20.12
C ASP A 894 -33.18 -7.14 -20.48
N VAL A 895 -33.99 -6.41 -19.71
CA VAL A 895 -34.21 -4.97 -19.89
C VAL A 895 -33.90 -4.27 -18.59
N LEU A 896 -32.72 -3.63 -18.53
CA LEU A 896 -32.36 -2.82 -17.35
C LEU A 896 -32.97 -1.41 -17.46
N ASP A 897 -33.74 -1.00 -16.47
CA ASP A 897 -34.30 0.35 -16.42
C ASP A 897 -33.39 1.29 -15.61
N VAL A 898 -32.99 2.43 -16.18
CA VAL A 898 -32.11 3.42 -15.54
C VAL A 898 -32.87 4.72 -15.31
N ALA A 899 -33.22 5.03 -14.06
CA ALA A 899 -33.99 6.23 -13.76
C ALA A 899 -33.18 7.54 -13.98
N GLY A 900 -31.85 7.47 -14.02
CA GLY A 900 -30.96 8.62 -14.22
C GLY A 900 -30.32 8.74 -15.60
N ASP A 901 -29.20 9.44 -15.65
CA ASP A 901 -28.35 9.56 -16.83
C ASP A 901 -27.69 8.21 -17.16
N LEU A 902 -27.48 7.93 -18.44
CA LEU A 902 -26.74 6.77 -18.93
C LEU A 902 -25.47 7.27 -19.63
N ASP A 903 -24.31 7.04 -19.04
CA ASP A 903 -23.02 7.49 -19.55
C ASP A 903 -22.17 6.32 -20.05
N LEU A 904 -21.94 6.32 -21.36
CA LEU A 904 -21.14 5.38 -22.15
C LEU A 904 -20.01 6.13 -22.88
N SER A 905 -19.51 7.22 -22.29
CA SER A 905 -18.53 8.11 -22.93
C SER A 905 -17.07 7.79 -22.58
N ALA A 906 -16.83 6.83 -21.68
CA ALA A 906 -15.49 6.36 -21.36
C ALA A 906 -14.93 5.50 -22.49
N ILE A 907 -13.61 5.31 -22.47
CA ILE A 907 -12.92 4.51 -23.49
C ILE A 907 -12.96 3.04 -23.10
N GLY A 908 -13.16 2.15 -24.08
CA GLY A 908 -13.13 0.70 -23.86
C GLY A 908 -14.40 0.10 -23.28
N ASP A 909 -15.50 0.87 -23.18
CA ASP A 909 -16.78 0.38 -22.70
C ASP A 909 -17.38 -0.68 -23.64
N SER A 910 -17.97 -1.73 -23.08
CA SER A 910 -18.42 -2.90 -23.85
C SER A 910 -19.89 -3.28 -23.63
N LEU A 911 -20.53 -3.76 -24.70
CA LEU A 911 -21.82 -4.47 -24.67
C LEU A 911 -21.61 -5.95 -24.95
N ASP A 912 -21.71 -6.74 -23.90
CA ASP A 912 -21.59 -8.19 -23.89
C ASP A 912 -22.98 -8.83 -24.06
N VAL A 913 -23.09 -9.81 -24.95
CA VAL A 913 -24.36 -10.50 -25.22
C VAL A 913 -24.22 -12.00 -24.99
N SER A 914 -24.90 -12.50 -23.97
CA SER A 914 -25.02 -13.93 -23.69
C SER A 914 -26.24 -14.52 -24.43
N LEU A 915 -26.02 -15.61 -25.18
CA LEU A 915 -26.99 -16.17 -26.12
C LEU A 915 -27.66 -17.44 -25.57
N LEU A 916 -28.93 -17.32 -25.16
CA LEU A 916 -29.87 -18.42 -24.95
C LEU A 916 -30.95 -18.47 -26.05
N GLY A 917 -30.54 -18.21 -27.30
CA GLY A 917 -31.31 -18.59 -28.49
C GLY A 917 -31.87 -17.50 -29.41
N ALA A 918 -31.11 -16.44 -29.66
CA ALA A 918 -31.50 -15.37 -30.59
C ALA A 918 -31.87 -15.87 -32.00
N VAL A 919 -32.92 -15.28 -32.57
CA VAL A 919 -33.38 -15.55 -33.94
C VAL A 919 -32.84 -14.47 -34.89
N SER A 920 -32.39 -14.87 -36.07
CA SER A 920 -31.84 -13.93 -37.06
C SER A 920 -32.83 -12.82 -37.42
N GLY A 921 -32.39 -11.56 -37.36
CA GLY A 921 -33.21 -10.38 -37.65
C GLY A 921 -34.18 -9.96 -36.54
N SER A 922 -34.08 -10.56 -35.34
CA SER A 922 -34.81 -10.10 -34.16
C SER A 922 -34.19 -8.80 -33.59
N SER A 923 -35.03 -8.06 -32.87
CA SER A 923 -34.70 -6.80 -32.23
C SER A 923 -35.29 -6.80 -30.82
N TRP A 924 -34.51 -6.33 -29.84
CA TRP A 924 -34.82 -6.35 -28.42
C TRP A 924 -34.56 -4.99 -27.82
N VAL A 925 -35.44 -4.53 -26.93
CA VAL A 925 -35.06 -3.49 -25.98
C VAL A 925 -34.14 -4.14 -24.95
N ILE A 926 -33.04 -3.48 -24.59
CA ILE A 926 -32.06 -3.98 -23.63
C ILE A 926 -31.83 -3.05 -22.44
N ALA A 927 -32.19 -1.78 -22.61
CA ALA A 927 -32.21 -0.82 -21.52
C ALA A 927 -33.23 0.30 -21.80
N SER A 928 -33.74 0.90 -20.73
CA SER A 928 -34.40 2.22 -20.77
C SER A 928 -33.63 3.20 -19.91
N TYR A 929 -33.73 4.49 -20.24
CA TYR A 929 -33.16 5.55 -19.41
C TYR A 929 -34.02 6.82 -19.39
N ASP A 930 -34.18 7.41 -18.21
CA ASP A 930 -35.00 8.62 -18.01
C ASP A 930 -34.19 9.92 -18.12
N GLY A 931 -32.87 9.87 -17.95
CA GLY A 931 -31.95 11.01 -18.02
C GLY A 931 -31.38 11.31 -19.42
N VAL A 932 -30.11 11.72 -19.47
CA VAL A 932 -29.34 12.00 -20.69
C VAL A 932 -28.46 10.80 -21.02
N LEU A 933 -28.47 10.40 -22.29
CA LEU A 933 -27.47 9.48 -22.83
C LEU A 933 -26.23 10.27 -23.28
N SER A 934 -25.06 9.85 -22.82
CA SER A 934 -23.75 10.33 -23.29
C SER A 934 -22.94 9.16 -23.86
N GLY A 935 -22.27 9.37 -24.99
CA GLY A 935 -21.43 8.33 -25.60
C GLY A 935 -22.18 7.19 -26.29
N VAL A 936 -21.45 6.13 -26.62
CA VAL A 936 -21.89 4.88 -27.26
C VAL A 936 -20.94 3.76 -26.81
N PHE A 937 -21.36 2.50 -26.89
CA PHE A 937 -20.43 1.39 -26.65
C PHE A 937 -19.28 1.41 -27.66
N ASP A 938 -18.05 1.34 -27.17
CA ASP A 938 -16.84 1.23 -27.99
C ASP A 938 -16.70 -0.17 -28.59
N ALA A 939 -17.08 -1.19 -27.81
CA ALA A 939 -17.13 -2.57 -28.24
C ALA A 939 -18.56 -3.14 -28.10
N VAL A 940 -19.03 -3.82 -29.14
CA VAL A 940 -20.30 -4.55 -29.11
C VAL A 940 -20.03 -5.97 -29.56
N THR A 941 -20.59 -6.96 -28.86
CA THR A 941 -20.51 -8.36 -29.24
C THR A 941 -20.79 -8.54 -30.74
N PRO A 942 -19.88 -9.15 -31.52
CA PRO A 942 -20.04 -9.33 -32.96
C PRO A 942 -21.38 -9.97 -33.35
N GLY A 943 -21.97 -9.46 -34.43
CA GLY A 943 -23.26 -9.92 -34.94
C GLY A 943 -24.46 -9.08 -34.47
N TYR A 944 -24.23 -8.04 -33.65
CA TYR A 944 -25.26 -7.12 -33.21
C TYR A 944 -24.99 -5.67 -33.62
N THR A 945 -26.06 -4.90 -33.73
CA THR A 945 -26.04 -3.43 -33.87
C THR A 945 -26.94 -2.81 -32.82
N VAL A 946 -26.53 -1.67 -32.29
CA VAL A 946 -27.25 -0.95 -31.24
C VAL A 946 -27.87 0.32 -31.80
N ASP A 947 -29.16 0.52 -31.53
CA ASP A 947 -29.84 1.80 -31.65
C ASP A 947 -29.98 2.39 -30.24
N TYR A 948 -29.32 3.51 -30.01
CA TYR A 948 -29.20 4.10 -28.68
C TYR A 948 -30.40 4.96 -28.27
N GLY A 949 -31.39 5.14 -29.15
CA GLY A 949 -32.47 6.08 -28.91
C GLY A 949 -32.01 7.55 -28.96
N THR A 950 -32.94 8.50 -28.83
CA THR A 950 -32.60 9.94 -28.82
C THR A 950 -33.48 10.71 -27.84
N GLY A 951 -32.87 11.40 -26.87
CA GLY A 951 -33.56 12.24 -25.88
C GLY A 951 -33.80 11.53 -24.54
N SER A 952 -34.42 12.23 -23.59
CA SER A 952 -34.79 11.70 -22.27
C SER A 952 -35.99 10.76 -22.34
N ASN A 953 -36.03 9.73 -21.48
CA ASN A 953 -37.04 8.68 -21.48
C ASN A 953 -37.05 7.89 -22.82
N SER A 954 -35.87 7.41 -23.20
CA SER A 954 -35.65 6.62 -24.42
C SER A 954 -35.24 5.18 -24.09
N VAL A 955 -35.24 4.33 -25.11
CA VAL A 955 -34.83 2.93 -25.01
C VAL A 955 -33.61 2.66 -25.89
N ILE A 956 -32.71 1.82 -25.41
CA ILE A 956 -31.64 1.21 -26.21
C ILE A 956 -32.16 -0.09 -26.79
N THR A 957 -32.04 -0.23 -28.11
CA THR A 957 -32.52 -1.38 -28.86
C THR A 957 -31.35 -2.11 -29.52
N LEU A 958 -31.20 -3.39 -29.19
CA LEU A 958 -30.25 -4.31 -29.83
C LEU A 958 -30.91 -4.98 -31.02
N THR A 959 -30.23 -5.08 -32.16
CA THR A 959 -30.72 -5.79 -33.34
C THR A 959 -29.69 -6.78 -33.85
N SER A 960 -30.11 -8.02 -34.09
CA SER A 960 -29.26 -9.06 -34.67
C SER A 960 -29.06 -8.83 -36.17
N THR A 961 -27.81 -8.82 -36.63
CA THR A 961 -27.43 -8.55 -38.02
C THR A 961 -27.32 -9.80 -38.91
N GLY A 962 -27.54 -11.00 -38.36
CA GLY A 962 -27.32 -12.26 -39.09
C GLY A 962 -27.76 -13.51 -38.31
N ALA A 963 -27.38 -14.70 -38.78
CA ALA A 963 -27.54 -15.93 -37.98
C ALA A 963 -26.66 -15.82 -36.73
N PRO A 964 -27.12 -16.29 -35.55
CA PRO A 964 -26.35 -16.18 -34.32
C PRO A 964 -24.97 -16.81 -34.51
N VAL A 965 -23.93 -16.02 -34.25
CA VAL A 965 -22.54 -16.48 -34.27
C VAL A 965 -22.18 -16.85 -32.84
N LEU A 966 -21.80 -18.10 -32.63
CA LEU A 966 -21.23 -18.53 -31.36
C LEU A 966 -19.73 -18.25 -31.41
N LEU A 967 -19.27 -17.27 -30.62
CA LEU A 967 -17.85 -16.95 -30.50
C LEU A 967 -17.12 -18.12 -29.82
N GLY A 968 -15.88 -18.37 -30.21
CA GLY A 968 -15.14 -19.56 -29.77
C GLY A 968 -15.50 -20.86 -30.51
N ASP A 969 -16.61 -20.96 -31.25
CA ASP A 969 -16.95 -22.11 -32.13
C ASP A 969 -16.22 -22.00 -33.48
N TYR A 970 -14.90 -22.07 -33.42
CA TYR A 970 -14.00 -21.88 -34.56
C TYR A 970 -14.20 -22.87 -35.70
N ASN A 971 -14.80 -24.03 -35.43
CA ASN A 971 -15.09 -25.03 -36.47
C ASN A 971 -16.49 -24.90 -37.08
N GLY A 972 -17.38 -24.08 -36.51
CA GLY A 972 -18.68 -23.79 -37.07
C GLY A 972 -19.74 -24.86 -36.87
N ASN A 973 -19.57 -25.77 -35.92
CA ASN A 973 -20.50 -26.85 -35.65
C ASN A 973 -21.66 -26.43 -34.72
N GLY A 974 -21.61 -25.22 -34.18
CA GLY A 974 -22.60 -24.67 -33.26
C GLY A 974 -22.42 -25.08 -31.81
N ILE A 975 -21.25 -25.58 -31.40
CA ILE A 975 -20.88 -25.92 -30.02
C ILE A 975 -19.44 -25.45 -29.82
N VAL A 976 -19.13 -24.79 -28.70
CA VAL A 976 -17.73 -24.50 -28.31
C VAL A 976 -17.20 -25.68 -27.51
N ASP A 977 -16.35 -26.50 -28.12
CA ASP A 977 -15.77 -27.67 -27.48
C ASP A 977 -14.27 -27.83 -27.78
N ALA A 978 -13.71 -28.98 -27.42
CA ALA A 978 -12.28 -29.26 -27.59
C ALA A 978 -11.84 -29.35 -29.07
N ALA A 979 -12.77 -29.51 -30.01
CA ALA A 979 -12.49 -29.47 -31.43
C ALA A 979 -12.19 -28.04 -31.90
N ASP A 980 -12.77 -27.02 -31.27
CA ASP A 980 -12.46 -25.62 -31.57
C ASP A 980 -11.06 -25.21 -31.14
N PHE A 981 -10.61 -25.69 -29.97
CA PHE A 981 -9.21 -25.52 -29.55
C PHE A 981 -8.22 -26.03 -30.61
N THR A 982 -8.59 -27.11 -31.31
CA THR A 982 -7.75 -27.66 -32.38
C THR A 982 -7.69 -26.71 -33.58
N VAL A 983 -8.80 -26.04 -33.92
CA VAL A 983 -8.82 -25.01 -34.97
C VAL A 983 -8.00 -23.79 -34.59
N TRP A 984 -8.13 -23.30 -33.35
CA TRP A 984 -7.28 -22.21 -32.86
C TRP A 984 -5.79 -22.55 -32.95
N ARG A 985 -5.40 -23.66 -32.32
CA ARG A 985 -4.00 -24.06 -32.22
C ARG A 985 -3.36 -24.26 -33.58
N ASP A 986 -4.08 -24.85 -34.52
CA ASP A 986 -3.57 -25.13 -35.87
C ASP A 986 -3.44 -23.85 -36.72
N ASN A 987 -4.07 -22.74 -36.30
CA ASN A 987 -4.01 -21.45 -36.97
C ASN A 987 -3.27 -20.35 -36.19
N LEU A 988 -2.64 -20.68 -35.04
CA LEU A 988 -1.90 -19.75 -34.18
C LEU A 988 -0.84 -18.94 -34.95
N GLY A 989 -0.88 -17.62 -34.84
CA GLY A 989 -0.06 -16.65 -35.57
C GLY A 989 -0.51 -16.41 -37.02
N GLY A 990 -1.64 -16.96 -37.44
CA GLY A 990 -2.25 -16.81 -38.76
C GLY A 990 -3.30 -15.71 -38.84
N ASP A 991 -4.02 -15.66 -39.96
CA ASP A 991 -5.12 -14.72 -40.21
C ASP A 991 -6.40 -15.19 -39.50
N ASN A 992 -7.08 -14.30 -38.77
CA ASN A 992 -8.26 -14.67 -37.97
C ASN A 992 -9.47 -15.14 -38.80
N ASN A 993 -9.48 -14.90 -40.11
CA ASN A 993 -10.44 -15.52 -41.01
C ASN A 993 -10.40 -17.06 -40.95
N ALA A 994 -9.28 -17.65 -40.51
CA ALA A 994 -9.16 -19.08 -40.29
C ALA A 994 -10.02 -19.60 -39.12
N LEU A 995 -10.42 -18.73 -38.19
CA LEU A 995 -11.37 -19.00 -37.11
C LEU A 995 -12.82 -18.68 -37.53
N MET A 996 -13.07 -18.59 -38.84
CA MET A 996 -14.37 -18.25 -39.44
C MET A 996 -14.91 -16.87 -39.02
N GLY A 997 -14.04 -15.95 -38.59
CA GLY A 997 -14.44 -14.63 -38.06
C GLY A 997 -15.15 -14.73 -36.71
N LYS A 998 -14.82 -15.76 -35.92
CA LYS A 998 -15.41 -16.03 -34.61
C LYS A 998 -14.40 -15.91 -33.46
N GLY A 999 -13.18 -15.47 -33.79
CA GLY A 999 -12.12 -15.11 -32.86
C GLY A 999 -12.35 -13.75 -32.21
N ASP A 1000 -11.44 -13.38 -31.31
CA ASP A 1000 -11.33 -12.01 -30.81
C ASP A 1000 -10.81 -11.11 -31.95
N GLU A 1001 -11.43 -9.96 -32.11
CA GLU A 1001 -11.10 -8.99 -33.17
C GLU A 1001 -10.81 -7.60 -32.58
N THR A 1002 -10.48 -7.54 -31.28
CA THR A 1002 -10.24 -6.28 -30.56
C THR A 1002 -8.75 -5.95 -30.45
N GLY A 1003 -8.46 -4.66 -30.22
CA GLY A 1003 -7.11 -4.18 -29.89
C GLY A 1003 -6.02 -4.39 -30.95
N LEU A 1004 -4.77 -4.58 -30.50
CA LEU A 1004 -3.59 -4.85 -31.36
C LEU A 1004 -3.62 -6.25 -31.99
N SER A 1005 -4.54 -7.12 -31.52
CA SER A 1005 -4.72 -8.51 -31.96
C SER A 1005 -5.70 -8.64 -33.13
N ALA A 1006 -6.42 -7.58 -33.50
CA ALA A 1006 -7.38 -7.59 -34.60
C ALA A 1006 -6.80 -8.17 -35.91
N GLY A 1007 -7.45 -9.21 -36.43
CA GLY A 1007 -7.07 -9.91 -37.66
C GLY A 1007 -5.97 -10.98 -37.53
N VAL A 1008 -5.43 -11.27 -36.34
CA VAL A 1008 -4.41 -12.30 -36.11
C VAL A 1008 -4.90 -13.31 -35.08
N VAL A 1009 -4.68 -14.61 -35.34
CA VAL A 1009 -4.98 -15.66 -34.36
C VAL A 1009 -3.91 -15.68 -33.26
N ASP A 1010 -4.26 -15.35 -32.03
CA ASP A 1010 -3.32 -15.26 -30.92
C ASP A 1010 -3.88 -15.74 -29.57
N MET A 1011 -3.31 -15.28 -28.46
CA MET A 1011 -3.74 -15.70 -27.12
C MET A 1011 -5.12 -15.14 -26.74
N ALA A 1012 -5.53 -14.00 -27.28
CA ALA A 1012 -6.82 -13.40 -26.98
C ALA A 1012 -7.97 -14.28 -27.51
N ASP A 1013 -7.78 -14.94 -28.66
CA ASP A 1013 -8.69 -15.97 -29.15
C ASP A 1013 -8.75 -17.18 -28.20
N TYR A 1014 -7.60 -17.61 -27.67
CA TYR A 1014 -7.60 -18.72 -26.72
C TYR A 1014 -8.42 -18.39 -25.47
N ASP A 1015 -8.22 -17.20 -24.91
CA ASP A 1015 -8.95 -16.73 -23.75
C ASP A 1015 -10.46 -16.59 -24.05
N LEU A 1016 -10.82 -16.13 -25.26
CA LEU A 1016 -12.19 -16.13 -25.76
C LEU A 1016 -12.78 -17.55 -25.80
N TRP A 1017 -12.09 -18.53 -26.37
CA TRP A 1017 -12.56 -19.92 -26.39
C TRP A 1017 -12.73 -20.49 -24.98
N VAL A 1018 -11.81 -20.21 -24.05
CA VAL A 1018 -11.93 -20.62 -22.63
C VAL A 1018 -13.20 -20.04 -22.02
N SER A 1019 -13.48 -18.75 -22.26
CA SER A 1019 -14.66 -18.07 -21.72
C SER A 1019 -15.99 -18.63 -22.26
N GLN A 1020 -15.98 -19.20 -23.47
CA GLN A 1020 -17.17 -19.73 -24.15
C GLN A 1020 -17.28 -21.26 -24.10
N PHE A 1021 -16.33 -21.97 -23.49
CA PHE A 1021 -16.28 -23.43 -23.54
C PHE A 1021 -17.55 -24.07 -22.97
N GLY A 1022 -18.19 -24.95 -23.75
CA GLY A 1022 -19.44 -25.63 -23.40
C GLY A 1022 -20.72 -24.94 -23.87
N GLN A 1023 -20.64 -23.73 -24.45
CA GLN A 1023 -21.79 -23.05 -25.05
C GLN A 1023 -22.25 -23.75 -26.34
N MET A 1024 -23.55 -23.67 -26.68
CA MET A 1024 -24.11 -24.25 -27.91
C MET A 1024 -25.24 -23.42 -28.52
N LEU A 1025 -25.29 -23.34 -29.85
CA LEU A 1025 -26.42 -22.78 -30.58
C LEU A 1025 -27.64 -23.71 -30.44
N PRO A 1026 -28.84 -23.17 -30.15
CA PRO A 1026 -30.03 -23.99 -30.03
C PRO A 1026 -30.36 -24.65 -31.38
N SER A 1027 -30.66 -25.95 -31.34
CA SER A 1027 -31.14 -26.66 -32.51
C SER A 1027 -32.47 -26.07 -32.96
N LEU A 1028 -32.56 -25.66 -34.23
CA LEU A 1028 -33.86 -25.37 -34.85
C LEU A 1028 -34.74 -26.61 -34.71
N ALA A 1029 -35.77 -26.55 -33.87
CA ALA A 1029 -36.83 -27.54 -33.88
C ALA A 1029 -37.47 -27.50 -35.26
N THR A 1030 -37.06 -28.38 -36.17
CA THR A 1030 -37.81 -28.62 -37.40
C THR A 1030 -39.20 -29.02 -36.96
N SER A 1031 -40.23 -28.31 -37.42
CA SER A 1031 -41.61 -28.73 -37.21
C SER A 1031 -41.74 -30.16 -37.72
N VAL A 1032 -41.77 -31.10 -36.78
CA VAL A 1032 -42.15 -32.48 -37.07
C VAL A 1032 -43.58 -32.36 -37.57
N PRO A 1033 -43.91 -32.74 -38.82
CA PRO A 1033 -45.28 -32.77 -39.26
C PRO A 1033 -46.03 -33.66 -38.28
N GLU A 1034 -46.96 -33.10 -37.51
CA GLU A 1034 -47.75 -33.88 -36.56
C GLU A 1034 -48.28 -35.12 -37.28
N PRO A 1035 -48.13 -36.33 -36.73
CA PRO A 1035 -48.74 -37.51 -37.31
C PRO A 1035 -50.24 -37.34 -37.16
N SER A 1036 -50.88 -36.78 -38.19
CA SER A 1036 -52.34 -36.67 -38.41
C SER A 1036 -53.21 -37.33 -37.33
N ALA A 1037 -53.34 -36.66 -36.17
CA ALA A 1037 -54.20 -37.13 -35.08
C ALA A 1037 -55.68 -37.17 -35.56
N LEU A 1038 -56.01 -36.37 -36.57
CA LEU A 1038 -57.28 -36.42 -37.30
C LEU A 1038 -57.48 -37.71 -38.11
N LEU A 1039 -56.43 -38.39 -38.57
CA LEU A 1039 -56.55 -39.71 -39.22
C LEU A 1039 -56.83 -40.82 -38.20
N LEU A 1040 -56.26 -40.75 -36.99
CA LEU A 1040 -56.55 -41.70 -35.90
C LEU A 1040 -57.96 -41.50 -35.29
N ILE A 1041 -58.44 -40.26 -35.20
CA ILE A 1041 -59.84 -39.96 -34.84
C ILE A 1041 -60.81 -40.38 -35.96
N GLY A 1042 -60.42 -40.21 -37.23
CA GLY A 1042 -61.17 -40.72 -38.38
C GLY A 1042 -61.30 -42.25 -38.43
N PHE A 1043 -60.23 -42.98 -38.12
CA PHE A 1043 -60.24 -44.45 -38.08
C PHE A 1043 -61.03 -45.02 -36.88
N SER A 1044 -61.03 -44.34 -35.73
CA SER A 1044 -61.80 -44.76 -34.54
C SER A 1044 -63.31 -44.50 -34.70
N ILE A 1045 -63.73 -43.44 -35.38
CA ILE A 1045 -65.14 -43.18 -35.72
C ILE A 1045 -65.63 -44.14 -36.83
N ALA A 1046 -64.78 -44.48 -37.80
CA ALA A 1046 -65.10 -45.48 -38.84
C ALA A 1046 -65.18 -46.91 -38.27
N ALA A 1047 -64.31 -47.27 -37.31
CA ALA A 1047 -64.36 -48.57 -36.63
C ALA A 1047 -65.60 -48.70 -35.71
N ALA A 1048 -65.99 -47.63 -35.01
CA ALA A 1048 -67.20 -47.61 -34.17
C ALA A 1048 -68.51 -47.69 -34.98
N SER A 1049 -68.52 -47.11 -36.19
CA SER A 1049 -69.68 -47.18 -37.10
C SER A 1049 -69.76 -48.49 -37.91
N TRP A 1050 -68.66 -49.23 -38.06
CA TRP A 1050 -68.67 -50.58 -38.63
C TRP A 1050 -69.05 -51.65 -37.60
N ALA A 1051 -68.74 -51.44 -36.32
CA ALA A 1051 -69.16 -52.31 -35.21
C ALA A 1051 -70.67 -52.22 -34.92
N SER A 1052 -71.31 -51.06 -35.12
CA SER A 1052 -72.77 -50.90 -34.90
C SER A 1052 -73.66 -51.32 -36.08
N ARG A 1053 -73.07 -51.71 -37.22
CA ARG A 1053 -73.78 -52.25 -38.41
C ARG A 1053 -73.60 -53.74 -38.65
N ARG A 1054 -72.90 -54.45 -37.76
CA ARG A 1054 -72.85 -55.92 -37.76
C ARG A 1054 -73.38 -56.45 -36.43
N ARG A 1055 -74.67 -56.81 -36.45
CA ARG A 1055 -75.40 -57.76 -35.56
C ARG A 1055 -76.13 -57.12 -34.39
N ASP A 1056 -77.47 -57.13 -34.30
CA ASP A 1056 -78.49 -58.03 -34.89
C ASP A 1056 -78.26 -59.53 -34.68
#